data_AF-A0A2R4FJV9-F1
#
_entry.id   AF-A0A2R4FJV9-F1
#
_cell.length_a   1.000
_cell.length_b   1.000
_cell.length_c   1.000
_cell.angle_alpha   90.00
_cell.angle_beta   90.00
_cell.angle_gamma   90.00
#
_symmetry.space_group_name_H-M   'P 1'
#
loop_
_entity.id
_entity.type
_entity.pdbx_description
1 polymer ?
#
loop_
_entity_poly.entity_id
_entity_poly.type
_entity_poly.pdbx_seq_one_letter_code
_entity_poly.pdbx_strand_id
1 'polypeptide(L)'
;MSEVAIASLREMAGPDLYRHNAFRVTGLPVDVDRRTARARQQQLTAALRVGADVSWQGSSATTEEVRAAFDGVLGDPRRRLVHEVFAVWGTPDGCECPAGVHHDHDAAVRAHAAALDVQPDDLLAATIGGGLPGQWTAAAAGWTKTLRSASFWRHLHHRVERLDDRQLDASTVEALRAELPVALVRPLLRLAASAAYPAPLRKNLAEWPVPARDRDRLIEEVAEPLYTELEAAVRDLHTGLDSGDADEVVTEMRARVQPLLARLEGLAPRDRHRRTDAVRDKIAVLLNNCALARNRATGQYEGTVKSWLAEAQKLATDPETRRRIQENLRGFDEADGALNQFRFNVDEIRRTRGRYEAARFLRGVLAQVTDEALAAAIRDMLSELEAGGPVSYGTPSRPVRYRQPIRLSDWEERLERRQRFKVFGVLALCAVLVVALVLIVNAMSEAEENSVDIHPADYGAVSQEILCVRDANDWRDGDTTVTTVPCGRDHAGEVIAYLGLRESIISWPDADYDYLAGLARFSCAEQAIHFGLSPDRYATEVVLPAPNVVLSSESVSNYATCLVLRADGERWSFLAASRQTGAQLAVPRPVTSRQGRDHNAPAGYCVELKQEPDGADNVWPIVRCDNPHWAEILGYQILTWPPPGPQLDGDATRTRLAEEAARACQRLASQLQVPGTFAVTPVRSDWWSEQSRERMYAACVAHRKDHQPFDGRAR
;
A
#
# COMPACT_ATOMS: atom_id res chain seq x y z
N MET A 1 42.66 -4.18 -6.05
CA MET A 1 42.54 -4.24 -7.54
C MET A 1 41.09 -4.07 -7.98
N SER A 2 40.15 -4.75 -7.33
CA SER A 2 38.69 -4.66 -7.57
C SER A 2 38.04 -3.29 -7.30
N GLU A 3 38.64 -2.43 -6.47
CA GLU A 3 38.08 -1.13 -6.08
C GLU A 3 37.78 -0.21 -7.27
N VAL A 4 38.63 -0.20 -8.30
CA VAL A 4 38.40 0.60 -9.52
C VAL A 4 37.19 0.09 -10.31
N ALA A 5 37.01 -1.23 -10.41
CA ALA A 5 35.84 -1.82 -11.07
C ALA A 5 34.54 -1.48 -10.31
N ILE A 6 34.55 -1.57 -8.98
CA ILE A 6 33.42 -1.18 -8.13
C ILE A 6 33.12 0.32 -8.28
N ALA A 7 34.14 1.18 -8.23
CA ALA A 7 33.98 2.62 -8.38
C ALA A 7 33.33 2.96 -9.73
N SER A 8 33.82 2.36 -10.82
CA SER A 8 33.26 2.58 -12.16
C SER A 8 31.85 1.99 -12.32
N LEU A 9 31.56 0.86 -11.69
CA LEU A 9 30.20 0.32 -11.63
C LEU A 9 29.23 1.29 -10.93
N ARG A 10 29.64 1.89 -9.80
CA ARG A 10 28.83 2.89 -9.07
C ARG A 10 28.66 4.20 -9.84
N GLU A 11 29.71 4.63 -10.53
CA GLU A 11 29.71 5.82 -11.38
C GLU A 11 28.71 5.67 -12.54
N MET A 12 28.73 4.52 -13.21
CA MET A 12 27.82 4.21 -14.32
C MET A 12 26.38 3.97 -13.92
N ALA A 13 26.10 3.57 -12.67
CA ALA A 13 24.79 3.17 -12.16
C ALA A 13 23.81 4.36 -11.97
N GLY A 14 23.61 5.17 -13.02
CA GLY A 14 22.62 6.23 -13.11
C GLY A 14 21.57 5.99 -14.20
N PRO A 15 20.58 6.89 -14.35
CA PRO A 15 19.52 6.76 -15.35
C PRO A 15 20.04 6.57 -16.79
N ASP A 16 21.19 7.16 -17.11
CA ASP A 16 21.83 7.06 -18.43
C ASP A 16 22.77 5.85 -18.59
N LEU A 17 22.67 4.84 -17.72
CA LEU A 17 23.53 3.65 -17.68
C LEU A 17 23.82 3.05 -19.06
N TYR A 18 22.78 2.89 -19.89
CA TYR A 18 22.91 2.33 -21.22
C TYR A 18 23.19 3.37 -22.28
N ARG A 19 22.78 4.64 -22.11
CA ARG A 19 22.98 5.71 -23.10
C ARG A 19 24.46 6.09 -23.20
N HIS A 20 25.14 6.18 -22.07
CA HIS A 20 26.58 6.48 -22.00
C HIS A 20 27.46 5.22 -21.99
N ASN A 21 26.92 4.04 -22.29
CA ASN A 21 27.73 2.83 -22.37
C ASN A 21 28.73 2.94 -23.52
N ALA A 22 30.01 2.71 -23.24
CA ALA A 22 31.10 2.89 -24.19
C ALA A 22 30.94 2.07 -25.50
N PHE A 23 30.42 0.84 -25.42
CA PHE A 23 30.17 -0.01 -26.59
C PHE A 23 28.97 0.47 -27.41
N ARG A 24 27.93 1.00 -26.74
CA ARG A 24 26.78 1.62 -27.43
C ARG A 24 27.20 2.88 -28.19
N VAL A 25 27.94 3.78 -27.55
CA VAL A 25 28.39 5.05 -28.14
C VAL A 25 29.37 4.82 -29.31
N THR A 26 30.28 3.85 -29.19
CA THR A 26 31.28 3.58 -30.25
C THR A 26 30.75 2.68 -31.39
N GLY A 27 29.65 1.96 -31.15
CA GLY A 27 29.09 0.95 -32.05
C GLY A 27 30.00 -0.26 -32.23
N LEU A 28 30.91 -0.51 -31.29
CA LEU A 28 31.83 -1.65 -31.31
C LEU A 28 31.23 -2.86 -30.58
N PRO A 29 31.49 -4.10 -31.04
CA PRO A 29 31.14 -5.29 -30.28
C PRO A 29 32.07 -5.45 -29.06
N VAL A 30 31.60 -6.14 -28.02
CA VAL A 30 32.34 -6.28 -26.74
C VAL A 30 33.66 -7.05 -26.86
N ASP A 31 33.75 -7.94 -27.85
CA ASP A 31 34.91 -8.77 -28.15
C ASP A 31 35.97 -8.06 -29.00
N VAL A 32 35.75 -6.79 -29.37
CA VAL A 32 36.64 -6.02 -30.24
C VAL A 32 38.09 -6.01 -29.72
N ASP A 33 39.02 -6.28 -30.64
CA ASP A 33 40.45 -6.16 -30.37
C ASP A 33 40.92 -4.69 -30.34
N ARG A 34 42.06 -4.43 -29.68
CA ARG A 34 42.61 -3.08 -29.52
C ARG A 34 42.93 -2.38 -30.84
N ARG A 35 43.33 -3.12 -31.88
CA ARG A 35 43.69 -2.56 -33.20
C ARG A 35 42.43 -2.09 -33.92
N THR A 36 41.39 -2.92 -33.96
CA THR A 36 40.10 -2.60 -34.56
C THR A 36 39.42 -1.43 -33.85
N ALA A 37 39.45 -1.40 -32.51
CA ALA A 37 38.92 -0.28 -31.74
C ALA A 37 39.66 1.05 -32.03
N ARG A 38 41.00 1.04 -32.16
CA ARG A 38 41.78 2.23 -32.54
C ARG A 38 41.50 2.69 -33.97
N ALA A 39 41.35 1.76 -34.91
CA ALA A 39 40.99 2.11 -36.28
C ALA A 39 39.61 2.79 -36.32
N ARG A 40 38.65 2.27 -35.55
CA ARG A 40 37.33 2.89 -35.41
C ARG A 40 37.39 4.27 -34.75
N GLN A 41 38.22 4.45 -33.73
CA GLN A 41 38.45 5.75 -33.08
C GLN A 41 38.95 6.80 -34.08
N GLN A 42 39.93 6.44 -34.91
CA GLN A 42 40.46 7.32 -35.95
C GLN A 42 39.37 7.71 -36.97
N GLN A 43 38.55 6.74 -37.38
CA GLN A 43 37.45 6.96 -38.31
C GLN A 43 36.39 7.93 -37.74
N LEU A 44 35.92 7.69 -36.51
CA LEU A 44 34.89 8.53 -35.88
C LEU A 44 35.41 9.94 -35.54
N THR A 45 36.65 10.05 -35.07
CA THR A 45 37.28 11.35 -34.81
C THR A 45 37.45 12.16 -36.09
N ALA A 46 37.79 11.52 -37.22
CA ALA A 46 37.89 12.19 -38.51
C ALA A 46 36.50 12.66 -39.01
N ALA A 47 35.46 11.84 -38.86
CA ALA A 47 34.08 12.20 -39.23
C ALA A 47 33.56 13.42 -38.43
N LEU A 48 33.79 13.44 -37.11
CA LEU A 48 33.37 14.57 -36.25
C LEU A 48 34.11 15.87 -36.58
N ARG A 49 35.41 15.80 -36.94
CA ARG A 49 36.19 16.97 -37.34
C ARG A 49 35.69 17.65 -38.61
N VAL A 50 35.05 16.90 -39.51
CA VAL A 50 34.47 17.45 -40.75
C VAL A 50 33.00 17.86 -40.58
N GLY A 51 32.49 17.88 -39.34
CA GLY A 51 31.13 18.27 -39.03
C GLY A 51 30.07 17.27 -39.48
N ALA A 52 30.45 16.02 -39.74
CA ALA A 52 29.47 14.98 -40.01
C ALA A 52 28.67 14.70 -38.73
N ASP A 53 27.34 14.77 -38.83
CA ASP A 53 26.46 14.34 -37.75
C ASP A 53 26.54 12.83 -37.64
N VAL A 54 27.19 12.35 -36.59
CA VAL A 54 27.31 10.92 -36.31
C VAL A 54 26.13 10.54 -35.41
N SER A 55 24.97 10.37 -36.02
CA SER A 55 23.80 9.85 -35.31
C SER A 55 23.97 8.35 -35.05
N TRP A 56 23.96 7.96 -33.77
CA TRP A 56 23.96 6.55 -33.36
C TRP A 56 22.64 6.24 -32.66
N GLN A 57 21.84 5.37 -33.28
CA GLN A 57 20.57 4.87 -32.71
C GLN A 57 19.63 5.99 -32.20
N GLY A 58 19.61 7.14 -32.87
CA GLY A 58 18.69 8.25 -32.56
C GLY A 58 19.22 9.34 -31.62
N SER A 59 20.49 9.29 -31.18
CA SER A 59 21.12 10.38 -30.42
C SER A 59 22.40 10.88 -31.09
N SER A 60 22.59 12.20 -31.14
CA SER A 60 23.84 12.83 -31.58
C SER A 60 24.82 12.82 -30.41
N ALA A 61 25.97 12.15 -30.59
CA ALA A 61 27.01 12.11 -29.57
C ALA A 61 28.00 13.26 -29.76
N THR A 62 28.39 13.93 -28.68
CA THR A 62 29.40 15.00 -28.73
C THR A 62 30.81 14.43 -28.96
N THR A 63 31.76 15.28 -29.39
CA THR A 63 33.15 14.85 -29.55
C THR A 63 33.79 14.45 -28.22
N GLU A 64 33.46 15.14 -27.12
CA GLU A 64 33.82 14.73 -25.76
C GLU A 64 33.28 13.35 -25.40
N GLU A 65 31.99 13.07 -25.65
CA GLU A 65 31.37 11.77 -25.33
C GLU A 65 32.01 10.62 -26.09
N VAL A 66 32.26 10.80 -27.40
CA VAL A 66 32.93 9.77 -28.21
C VAL A 66 34.35 9.52 -27.71
N ARG A 67 35.09 10.57 -27.33
CA ARG A 67 36.43 10.41 -26.73
C ARG A 67 36.35 9.65 -25.42
N ALA A 68 35.46 10.03 -24.50
CA ALA A 68 35.28 9.37 -23.22
C ALA A 68 34.87 7.89 -23.38
N ALA A 69 34.02 7.58 -24.36
CA ALA A 69 33.64 6.21 -24.69
C ALA A 69 34.83 5.38 -25.17
N PHE A 70 35.68 5.92 -26.06
CA PHE A 70 36.91 5.23 -26.46
C PHE A 70 37.90 5.07 -25.30
N ASP A 71 38.00 6.03 -24.38
CA ASP A 71 38.80 5.87 -23.17
C ASP A 71 38.25 4.75 -22.26
N GLY A 72 36.93 4.53 -22.24
CA GLY A 72 36.29 3.39 -21.59
C GLY A 72 36.59 2.04 -22.23
N VAL A 73 36.68 1.97 -23.57
CA VAL A 73 36.99 0.73 -24.32
C VAL A 73 38.49 0.41 -24.37
N LEU A 74 39.33 1.43 -24.57
CA LEU A 74 40.77 1.30 -24.82
C LEU A 74 41.65 1.59 -23.60
N GLY A 75 41.10 2.25 -22.57
CA GLY A 75 41.82 2.66 -21.37
C GLY A 75 41.95 1.53 -20.34
N ASP A 76 41.34 1.71 -19.17
CA ASP A 76 41.48 0.77 -18.06
C ASP A 76 40.64 -0.50 -18.30
N PRO A 77 41.25 -1.70 -18.35
CA PRO A 77 40.54 -2.96 -18.60
C PRO A 77 39.46 -3.28 -17.55
N ARG A 78 39.59 -2.76 -16.31
CA ARG A 78 38.57 -2.89 -15.27
C ARG A 78 37.32 -2.10 -15.61
N ARG A 79 37.48 -0.90 -16.16
CA ARG A 79 36.37 -0.07 -16.65
C ARG A 79 35.73 -0.69 -17.87
N ARG A 80 36.55 -1.19 -18.80
CA ARG A 80 36.08 -1.92 -19.98
C ARG A 80 35.18 -3.10 -19.57
N LEU A 81 35.60 -3.92 -18.61
CA LEU A 81 34.81 -5.07 -18.14
C LEU A 81 33.44 -4.64 -17.59
N VAL A 82 33.36 -3.54 -16.86
CA VAL A 82 32.08 -2.98 -16.38
C VAL A 82 31.19 -2.56 -17.56
N HIS A 83 31.75 -1.87 -18.56
CA HIS A 83 31.01 -1.54 -19.77
C HIS A 83 30.53 -2.78 -20.55
N GLU A 84 31.32 -3.87 -20.58
CA GLU A 84 30.94 -5.13 -21.21
C GLU A 84 29.72 -5.77 -20.51
N VAL A 85 29.62 -5.69 -19.18
CA VAL A 85 28.47 -6.21 -18.42
C VAL A 85 27.15 -5.51 -18.78
N PHE A 86 27.18 -4.25 -19.22
CA PHE A 86 25.97 -3.51 -19.60
C PHE A 86 25.82 -3.35 -21.12
N ALA A 87 26.59 -4.09 -21.91
CA ALA A 87 26.54 -4.07 -23.37
C ALA A 87 25.94 -5.37 -23.91
N VAL A 88 25.39 -5.32 -25.12
CA VAL A 88 24.90 -6.54 -25.81
C VAL A 88 26.12 -7.36 -26.27
N TRP A 89 26.17 -8.63 -25.90
CA TRP A 89 27.27 -9.54 -26.23
C TRP A 89 27.12 -10.16 -27.62
N GLY A 90 25.89 -10.39 -28.07
CA GLY A 90 25.61 -11.02 -29.36
C GLY A 90 25.93 -12.52 -29.34
N THR A 91 26.28 -13.08 -30.51
CA THR A 91 26.58 -14.51 -30.64
C THR A 91 27.84 -14.90 -29.88
N PRO A 92 27.88 -16.06 -29.19
CA PRO A 92 29.09 -16.53 -28.53
C PRO A 92 30.24 -16.68 -29.53
N ASP A 93 31.34 -15.94 -29.34
CA ASP A 93 32.59 -16.11 -30.08
C ASP A 93 33.74 -16.44 -29.12
N GLY A 94 34.36 -17.59 -29.32
CA GLY A 94 35.55 -18.01 -28.57
C GLY A 94 35.36 -18.28 -27.08
N CYS A 95 34.12 -18.39 -26.58
CA CYS A 95 33.80 -18.80 -25.21
C CYS A 95 33.08 -20.16 -25.15
N GLU A 96 33.33 -20.96 -24.11
CA GLU A 96 32.66 -22.27 -23.89
C GLU A 96 31.28 -22.12 -23.19
N CYS A 97 30.60 -20.99 -23.41
CA CYS A 97 29.34 -20.71 -22.74
C CYS A 97 28.19 -21.49 -23.39
N PRO A 98 27.23 -22.02 -22.60
CA PRO A 98 25.98 -22.52 -23.17
C PRO A 98 25.29 -21.45 -24.01
N ALA A 99 24.69 -21.84 -25.13
CA ALA A 99 24.12 -20.92 -26.12
C ALA A 99 23.09 -19.93 -25.54
N GLY A 100 22.37 -20.31 -24.48
CA GLY A 100 21.38 -19.45 -23.82
C GLY A 100 21.95 -18.30 -23.00
N VAL A 101 23.23 -18.32 -22.58
CA VAL A 101 23.77 -17.34 -21.63
C VAL A 101 23.80 -15.93 -22.21
N HIS A 102 24.33 -15.78 -23.42
CA HIS A 102 24.38 -14.48 -24.11
C HIS A 102 22.97 -13.98 -24.43
N HIS A 103 22.09 -14.87 -24.88
CA HIS A 103 20.72 -14.52 -25.18
C HIS A 103 19.97 -13.97 -23.94
N ASP A 104 20.07 -14.66 -22.80
CA ASP A 104 19.44 -14.26 -21.55
C ASP A 104 20.02 -12.95 -21.01
N HIS A 105 21.34 -12.79 -21.05
CA HIS A 105 22.02 -11.55 -20.69
C HIS A 105 21.55 -10.37 -21.55
N ASP A 106 21.61 -10.54 -22.87
CA ASP A 106 21.26 -9.48 -23.81
C ASP A 106 19.78 -9.11 -23.74
N ALA A 107 18.91 -10.08 -23.45
CA ALA A 107 17.50 -9.83 -23.17
C ALA A 107 17.32 -8.98 -21.90
N ALA A 108 18.08 -9.26 -20.83
CA ALA A 108 18.07 -8.46 -19.60
C ALA A 108 18.60 -7.03 -19.82
N VAL A 109 19.69 -6.87 -20.57
CA VAL A 109 20.24 -5.56 -20.98
C VAL A 109 19.20 -4.76 -21.75
N ARG A 110 18.56 -5.36 -22.78
CA ARG A 110 17.54 -4.67 -23.58
C ARG A 110 16.30 -4.30 -22.78
N ALA A 111 15.81 -5.19 -21.92
CA ALA A 111 14.64 -4.92 -21.09
C ALA A 111 14.89 -3.77 -20.12
N HIS A 112 16.06 -3.75 -19.48
CA HIS A 112 16.43 -2.67 -18.55
C HIS A 112 16.71 -1.35 -19.28
N ALA A 113 17.34 -1.39 -20.45
CA ALA A 113 17.50 -0.21 -21.30
C ALA A 113 16.16 0.38 -21.73
N ALA A 114 15.21 -0.46 -22.16
CA ALA A 114 13.86 -0.02 -22.52
C ALA A 114 13.14 0.63 -21.34
N ALA A 115 13.25 0.04 -20.13
CA ALA A 115 12.66 0.62 -18.92
C ALA A 115 13.27 1.99 -18.55
N LEU A 116 14.57 2.19 -18.81
CA LEU A 116 15.28 3.45 -18.56
C LEU A 116 15.08 4.50 -19.66
N ASP A 117 14.69 4.09 -20.87
CA ASP A 117 14.44 5.02 -21.97
C ASP A 117 13.05 5.68 -21.90
N VAL A 118 12.18 5.27 -20.98
CA VAL A 118 10.90 5.96 -20.70
C VAL A 118 11.19 7.36 -20.14
N GLN A 119 10.64 8.39 -20.80
CA GLN A 119 10.87 9.77 -20.40
C GLN A 119 10.26 10.06 -19.03
N PRO A 120 10.90 10.90 -18.19
CA PRO A 120 10.37 11.25 -16.87
C PRO A 120 8.94 11.81 -16.89
N ASP A 121 8.59 12.59 -17.92
CA ASP A 121 7.26 13.20 -18.05
C ASP A 121 6.18 12.17 -18.44
N ASP A 122 6.57 11.10 -19.14
CA ASP A 122 5.68 10.01 -19.55
C ASP A 122 5.48 8.97 -18.43
N LEU A 123 6.30 9.01 -17.37
CA LEU A 123 6.22 8.09 -16.23
C LEU A 123 4.84 8.13 -15.55
N LEU A 124 4.25 9.32 -15.39
CA LEU A 124 2.95 9.48 -14.73
C LEU A 124 1.82 8.88 -15.58
N ALA A 125 1.80 9.19 -16.88
CA ALA A 125 0.80 8.66 -17.80
C ALA A 125 0.92 7.14 -17.95
N ALA A 126 2.14 6.61 -18.05
CA ALA A 126 2.36 5.17 -18.16
C ALA A 126 2.12 4.42 -16.84
N THR A 127 2.25 5.08 -15.68
CA THR A 127 1.85 4.54 -14.39
C THR A 127 0.32 4.42 -14.30
N ILE A 128 -0.40 5.48 -14.62
CA ILE A 128 -1.88 5.51 -14.57
C ILE A 128 -2.48 4.54 -15.60
N GLY A 129 -1.84 4.38 -16.76
CA GLY A 129 -2.24 3.43 -17.81
C GLY A 129 -1.77 1.97 -17.60
N GLY A 130 -1.14 1.63 -16.47
CA GLY A 130 -0.70 0.27 -16.16
C GLY A 130 0.47 -0.28 -17.00
N GLY A 131 1.08 0.53 -17.88
CA GLY A 131 2.15 0.09 -18.79
C GLY A 131 3.56 0.12 -18.18
N LEU A 132 3.80 0.98 -17.18
CA LEU A 132 5.11 1.15 -16.56
C LEU A 132 5.61 -0.08 -15.76
N PRO A 133 4.77 -0.79 -14.98
CA PRO A 133 5.22 -1.95 -14.20
C PRO A 133 5.76 -3.08 -15.07
N GLY A 134 5.22 -3.29 -16.28
CA GLY A 134 5.60 -4.42 -17.13
C GLY A 134 7.07 -4.40 -17.58
N GLN A 135 7.61 -3.23 -17.92
CA GLN A 135 8.98 -3.10 -18.40
C GLN A 135 10.01 -3.27 -17.27
N TRP A 136 9.75 -2.67 -16.12
CA TRP A 136 10.58 -2.81 -14.93
C TRP A 136 10.56 -4.24 -14.38
N THR A 137 9.40 -4.90 -14.37
CA THR A 137 9.27 -6.32 -14.00
C THR A 137 10.02 -7.22 -14.98
N ALA A 138 9.92 -6.98 -16.29
CA ALA A 138 10.67 -7.73 -17.29
C ALA A 138 12.19 -7.57 -17.12
N ALA A 139 12.67 -6.35 -16.83
CA ALA A 139 14.06 -6.08 -16.52
C ALA A 139 14.52 -6.82 -15.25
N ALA A 140 13.74 -6.75 -14.16
CA ALA A 140 14.03 -7.41 -12.90
C ALA A 140 14.09 -8.94 -13.05
N ALA A 141 13.13 -9.53 -13.78
CA ALA A 141 13.09 -10.95 -14.07
C ALA A 141 14.30 -11.40 -14.91
N GLY A 142 14.63 -10.65 -15.96
CA GLY A 142 15.79 -10.92 -16.82
C GLY A 142 17.10 -10.87 -16.05
N TRP A 143 17.33 -9.83 -15.27
CA TRP A 143 18.54 -9.71 -14.45
C TRP A 143 18.60 -10.74 -13.32
N THR A 144 17.47 -11.07 -12.69
CA THR A 144 17.42 -12.14 -11.68
C THR A 144 17.83 -13.49 -12.28
N LYS A 145 17.32 -13.83 -13.47
CA LYS A 145 17.72 -15.04 -14.20
C LYS A 145 19.22 -15.05 -14.50
N THR A 146 19.74 -13.94 -15.02
CA THR A 146 21.16 -13.78 -15.38
C THR A 146 22.08 -13.89 -14.17
N LEU A 147 21.79 -13.17 -13.08
CA LEU A 147 22.62 -13.16 -11.87
C LEU A 147 22.65 -14.50 -11.13
N ARG A 148 21.58 -15.30 -11.23
CA ARG A 148 21.53 -16.66 -10.67
C ARG A 148 22.28 -17.70 -11.51
N SER A 149 22.63 -17.37 -12.75
CA SER A 149 23.31 -18.31 -13.66
C SER A 149 24.80 -18.43 -13.33
N ALA A 150 25.25 -19.62 -12.93
CA ALA A 150 26.68 -19.91 -12.76
C ALA A 150 27.47 -19.73 -14.08
N SER A 151 26.83 -19.99 -15.23
CA SER A 151 27.47 -19.85 -16.53
C SER A 151 27.67 -18.39 -16.95
N PHE A 152 26.81 -17.47 -16.50
CA PHE A 152 27.04 -16.02 -16.67
C PHE A 152 28.31 -15.58 -15.96
N TRP A 153 28.51 -16.00 -14.71
CA TRP A 153 29.73 -15.65 -13.99
C TRP A 153 30.98 -16.32 -14.55
N ARG A 154 30.86 -17.58 -15.03
CA ARG A 154 31.96 -18.25 -15.75
C ARG A 154 32.36 -17.50 -17.02
N HIS A 155 31.39 -16.91 -17.73
CA HIS A 155 31.67 -16.04 -18.87
C HIS A 155 32.53 -14.84 -18.45
N LEU A 156 32.20 -14.15 -17.35
CA LEU A 156 32.99 -13.02 -16.88
C LEU A 156 34.41 -13.41 -16.46
N HIS A 157 34.61 -14.58 -15.83
CA HIS A 157 35.94 -15.10 -15.57
C HIS A 157 36.73 -15.36 -16.85
N HIS A 158 36.10 -15.98 -17.84
CA HIS A 158 36.70 -16.20 -19.15
C HIS A 158 37.06 -14.88 -19.85
N ARG A 159 36.24 -13.82 -19.70
CA ARG A 159 36.57 -12.48 -20.21
C ARG A 159 37.78 -11.87 -19.53
N VAL A 160 37.90 -12.01 -18.21
CA VAL A 160 39.11 -11.60 -17.46
C VAL A 160 40.35 -12.31 -18.00
N GLU A 161 40.29 -13.62 -18.23
CA GLU A 161 41.39 -14.39 -18.82
C GLU A 161 41.74 -13.93 -20.24
N ARG A 162 40.73 -13.69 -21.08
CA ARG A 162 40.93 -13.23 -22.48
C ARG A 162 41.48 -11.82 -22.60
N LEU A 163 41.14 -10.94 -21.66
CA LEU A 163 41.71 -9.59 -21.63
C LEU A 163 43.19 -9.62 -21.24
N ASP A 164 43.64 -10.69 -20.57
CA ASP A 164 45.03 -10.97 -20.19
C ASP A 164 45.78 -9.74 -19.64
N ASP A 165 45.13 -9.02 -18.71
CA ASP A 165 45.69 -7.84 -18.08
C ASP A 165 45.92 -8.09 -16.60
N ARG A 166 47.15 -7.83 -16.13
CA ARG A 166 47.59 -8.00 -14.72
C ARG A 166 46.74 -7.26 -13.69
N GLN A 167 45.91 -6.31 -14.10
CA GLN A 167 45.01 -5.55 -13.22
C GLN A 167 43.67 -6.25 -12.97
N LEU A 168 43.38 -7.32 -13.73
CA LEU A 168 42.17 -8.12 -13.63
C LEU A 168 42.51 -9.53 -13.14
N ASP A 169 41.68 -10.03 -12.22
CA ASP A 169 41.77 -11.38 -11.68
C ASP A 169 40.38 -11.88 -11.26
N ALA A 170 40.33 -13.12 -10.75
CA ALA A 170 39.09 -13.71 -10.26
C ALA A 170 38.42 -12.89 -9.13
N SER A 171 39.21 -12.18 -8.31
CA SER A 171 38.66 -11.34 -7.23
C SER A 171 37.85 -10.15 -7.75
N THR A 172 38.15 -9.69 -8.98
CA THR A 172 37.38 -8.65 -9.65
C THR A 172 35.97 -9.13 -9.98
N VAL A 173 35.81 -10.36 -10.45
CA VAL A 173 34.48 -10.95 -10.75
C VAL A 173 33.67 -11.16 -9.48
N GLU A 174 34.30 -11.60 -8.38
CA GLU A 174 33.60 -11.74 -7.09
C GLU A 174 33.15 -10.39 -6.52
N ALA A 175 33.97 -9.34 -6.68
CA ALA A 175 33.58 -7.99 -6.32
C ALA A 175 32.39 -7.48 -7.17
N LEU A 176 32.39 -7.75 -8.48
CA LEU A 176 31.25 -7.43 -9.34
C LEU A 176 30.01 -8.23 -8.92
N ARG A 177 30.15 -9.51 -8.57
CA ARG A 177 29.04 -10.34 -8.08
C ARG A 177 28.35 -9.75 -6.86
N ALA A 178 29.12 -9.21 -5.92
CA ALA A 178 28.57 -8.57 -4.72
C ALA A 178 27.87 -7.23 -5.02
N GLU A 179 28.40 -6.41 -5.93
CA GLU A 179 27.93 -5.04 -6.15
C GLU A 179 26.89 -4.90 -7.28
N LEU A 180 26.89 -5.79 -8.27
CA LEU A 180 26.05 -5.67 -9.47
C LEU A 180 24.54 -5.59 -9.17
N PRO A 181 23.96 -6.36 -8.22
CA PRO A 181 22.54 -6.20 -7.87
C PRO A 181 22.19 -4.77 -7.41
N VAL A 182 23.07 -4.15 -6.62
CA VAL A 182 22.89 -2.77 -6.13
C VAL A 182 23.03 -1.77 -7.27
N ALA A 183 24.01 -1.97 -8.15
CA ALA A 183 24.24 -1.10 -9.31
C ALA A 183 23.06 -1.13 -10.29
N LEU A 184 22.39 -2.28 -10.44
CA LEU A 184 21.23 -2.43 -11.32
C LEU A 184 20.00 -1.64 -10.85
N VAL A 185 19.77 -1.53 -9.54
CA VAL A 185 18.58 -0.82 -9.00
C VAL A 185 18.78 0.67 -8.77
N ARG A 186 20.04 1.14 -8.72
CA ARG A 186 20.36 2.54 -8.45
C ARG A 186 19.79 3.51 -9.51
N PRO A 187 19.76 3.20 -10.82
CA PRO A 187 19.07 4.00 -11.82
C PRO A 187 17.56 4.19 -11.52
N LEU A 188 16.85 3.11 -11.20
CA LEU A 188 15.44 3.13 -10.81
C LEU A 188 15.19 4.05 -9.61
N LEU A 189 16.02 3.91 -8.57
CA LEU A 189 15.89 4.71 -7.35
C LEU A 189 16.19 6.19 -7.58
N ARG A 190 17.15 6.53 -8.45
CA ARG A 190 17.43 7.92 -8.84
C ARG A 190 16.26 8.53 -9.62
N LEU A 191 15.68 7.78 -10.55
CA LEU A 191 14.46 8.21 -11.26
C LEU A 191 13.32 8.43 -10.28
N ALA A 192 13.08 7.49 -9.36
CA ALA A 192 12.07 7.62 -8.32
C ALA A 192 12.29 8.86 -7.45
N ALA A 193 13.51 9.14 -7.02
CA ALA A 193 13.84 10.32 -6.23
C ALA A 193 13.59 11.64 -6.98
N SER A 194 13.82 11.67 -8.29
CA SER A 194 13.53 12.85 -9.12
C SER A 194 12.05 13.00 -9.48
N ALA A 195 11.24 11.94 -9.38
CA ALA A 195 9.85 11.96 -9.80
C ALA A 195 8.96 12.81 -8.86
N ALA A 196 7.89 13.37 -9.43
CA ALA A 196 6.82 14.01 -8.65
C ALA A 196 6.02 12.98 -7.84
N TYR A 197 5.91 11.74 -8.34
CA TYR A 197 5.19 10.64 -7.69
C TYR A 197 6.08 9.37 -7.63
N PRO A 198 6.92 9.23 -6.58
CA PRO A 198 7.95 8.17 -6.53
C PRO A 198 7.42 6.76 -6.27
N ALA A 199 6.26 6.62 -5.61
CA ALA A 199 5.76 5.35 -5.08
C ALA A 199 5.65 4.22 -6.13
N PRO A 200 5.08 4.44 -7.32
CA PRO A 200 4.97 3.43 -8.37
C PRO A 200 6.33 2.88 -8.82
N LEU A 201 7.32 3.76 -9.03
CA LEU A 201 8.67 3.35 -9.38
C LEU A 201 9.34 2.57 -8.24
N ARG A 202 9.22 3.07 -7.00
CA ARG A 202 9.74 2.38 -5.82
C ARG A 202 9.15 0.98 -5.65
N LYS A 203 7.84 0.79 -5.89
CA LYS A 203 7.18 -0.53 -5.77
C LYS A 203 7.89 -1.62 -6.60
N ASN A 204 8.40 -1.27 -7.78
CA ASN A 204 9.13 -2.20 -8.65
C ASN A 204 10.43 -2.75 -8.01
N LEU A 205 10.99 -2.09 -6.99
CA LEU A 205 12.18 -2.56 -6.27
C LEU A 205 11.96 -3.91 -5.56
N ALA A 206 10.70 -4.28 -5.30
CA ALA A 206 10.33 -5.56 -4.70
C ALA A 206 10.83 -6.76 -5.52
N GLU A 207 10.80 -6.63 -6.85
CA GLU A 207 11.09 -7.68 -7.83
C GLU A 207 12.59 -7.90 -8.08
N TRP A 208 13.44 -6.97 -7.65
CA TRP A 208 14.88 -7.03 -7.90
C TRP A 208 15.61 -7.93 -6.89
N PRO A 209 16.71 -8.60 -7.29
CA PRO A 209 17.45 -9.54 -6.45
C PRO A 209 18.40 -8.82 -5.48
N VAL A 210 17.89 -7.81 -4.78
CA VAL A 210 18.61 -7.02 -3.78
C VAL A 210 18.06 -7.35 -2.39
N PRO A 211 18.91 -7.70 -1.41
CA PRO A 211 18.45 -7.99 -0.05
C PRO A 211 17.63 -6.83 0.53
N ALA A 212 16.58 -7.14 1.31
CA ALA A 212 15.68 -6.12 1.84
C ALA A 212 16.40 -5.01 2.63
N ARG A 213 17.40 -5.39 3.44
CA ARG A 213 18.23 -4.44 4.20
C ARG A 213 18.99 -3.46 3.29
N ASP A 214 19.51 -3.95 2.16
CA ASP A 214 20.25 -3.10 1.22
C ASP A 214 19.30 -2.19 0.44
N ARG A 215 18.08 -2.66 0.13
CA ARG A 215 17.02 -1.82 -0.46
C ARG A 215 16.69 -0.62 0.41
N ASP A 216 16.42 -0.86 1.70
CA ASP A 216 16.05 0.22 2.63
C ASP A 216 17.21 1.23 2.78
N ARG A 217 18.45 0.75 2.88
CA ARG A 217 19.64 1.61 2.90
C ARG A 217 19.79 2.45 1.63
N LEU A 218 19.57 1.87 0.45
CA LEU A 218 19.69 2.58 -0.82
C LEU A 218 18.59 3.64 -0.97
N ILE A 219 17.37 3.33 -0.53
CA ILE A 219 16.26 4.29 -0.47
C ILE A 219 16.65 5.49 0.39
N GLU A 220 17.21 5.27 1.58
CA GLU A 220 17.66 6.36 2.45
C GLU A 220 18.78 7.19 1.82
N GLU A 221 19.74 6.54 1.14
CA GLU A 221 20.82 7.23 0.43
C GLU A 221 20.28 8.17 -0.67
N VAL A 222 19.33 7.69 -1.49
CA VAL A 222 18.75 8.52 -2.56
C VAL A 222 17.75 9.57 -2.05
N ALA A 223 17.15 9.34 -0.87
CA ALA A 223 16.23 10.27 -0.23
C ALA A 223 16.94 11.40 0.54
N GLU A 224 18.25 11.33 0.76
CA GLU A 224 19.02 12.33 1.53
C GLU A 224 18.77 13.79 1.10
N PRO A 225 18.73 14.13 -0.21
CA PRO A 225 18.44 15.49 -0.64
C PRO A 225 17.04 15.95 -0.22
N LEU A 226 16.04 15.05 -0.31
CA LEU A 226 14.66 15.35 0.10
C LEU A 226 14.55 15.53 1.62
N TYR A 227 15.25 14.69 2.40
CA TYR A 227 15.31 14.89 3.86
C TYR A 227 15.92 16.26 4.21
N THR A 228 17.05 16.60 3.59
CA THR A 228 17.75 17.86 3.85
C THR A 228 16.88 19.06 3.49
N GLU A 229 16.22 19.03 2.33
CA GLU A 229 15.33 20.10 1.87
C GLU A 229 14.10 20.25 2.78
N LEU A 230 13.46 19.14 3.14
CA LEU A 230 12.28 19.13 4.00
C LEU A 230 12.61 19.59 5.42
N GLU A 231 13.71 19.12 6.00
CA GLU A 231 14.15 19.55 7.33
C GLU A 231 14.56 21.03 7.36
N ALA A 232 15.15 21.55 6.28
CA ALA A 232 15.40 22.98 6.13
C ALA A 232 14.09 23.77 6.06
N ALA A 233 13.16 23.38 5.19
CA ALA A 233 11.87 24.05 5.06
C ALA A 233 11.07 24.08 6.38
N VAL A 234 11.05 22.98 7.14
CA VAL A 234 10.37 22.92 8.45
C VAL A 234 11.05 23.84 9.47
N ARG A 235 12.39 23.92 9.48
CA ARG A 235 13.12 24.85 10.38
C ARG A 235 12.86 26.31 10.03
N ASP A 236 12.86 26.65 8.74
CA ASP A 236 12.57 28.00 8.26
C ASP A 236 11.17 28.44 8.73
N LEU A 237 10.17 27.57 8.57
CA LEU A 237 8.80 27.82 9.01
C LEU A 237 8.65 27.94 10.53
N HIS A 238 9.41 27.15 11.30
CA HIS A 238 9.43 27.27 12.75
C HIS A 238 9.97 28.64 13.19
N THR A 239 11.02 29.12 12.52
CA THR A 239 11.59 30.46 12.75
C THR A 239 10.61 31.56 12.31
N GLY A 240 9.88 31.33 11.22
CA GLY A 240 8.80 32.21 10.76
C GLY A 240 7.68 32.36 11.79
N LEU A 241 7.27 31.27 12.45
CA LEU A 241 6.22 31.30 13.47
C LEU A 241 6.58 32.15 14.70
N ASP A 242 7.86 32.19 15.08
CA ASP A 242 8.32 33.01 16.22
C ASP A 242 8.21 34.53 15.94
N SER A 243 8.12 34.93 14.67
CA SER A 243 8.18 36.32 14.24
C SER A 243 6.99 36.79 13.38
N GLY A 244 6.10 35.88 12.97
CA GLY A 244 5.09 36.11 11.95
C GLY A 244 3.72 35.53 12.28
N ASP A 245 2.81 35.59 11.30
CA ASP A 245 1.44 35.10 11.41
C ASP A 245 1.35 33.59 11.17
N ALA A 246 0.64 32.89 12.05
CA ALA A 246 0.42 31.45 11.96
C ALA A 246 -0.32 31.04 10.67
N ASP A 247 -1.22 31.88 10.15
CA ASP A 247 -1.92 31.60 8.88
C ASP A 247 -0.96 31.57 7.68
N GLU A 248 -0.03 32.53 7.62
CA GLU A 248 0.99 32.62 6.57
C GLU A 248 1.92 31.40 6.62
N VAL A 249 2.35 31.02 7.82
CA VAL A 249 3.20 29.83 8.04
C VAL A 249 2.50 28.56 7.58
N VAL A 250 1.21 28.37 7.90
CA VAL A 250 0.47 27.16 7.46
C VAL A 250 0.22 27.17 5.95
N THR A 251 -0.02 28.34 5.37
CA THR A 251 -0.16 28.50 3.91
C THR A 251 1.13 28.13 3.19
N GLU A 252 2.27 28.62 3.66
CA GLU A 252 3.59 28.28 3.12
C GLU A 252 3.93 26.80 3.35
N MET A 253 3.61 26.24 4.52
CA MET A 253 3.78 24.81 4.82
C MET A 253 3.04 23.94 3.80
N ARG A 254 1.77 24.23 3.52
CA ARG A 254 0.98 23.49 2.53
C ARG A 254 1.53 23.63 1.10
N ALA A 255 2.05 24.81 0.75
CA ALA A 255 2.61 25.04 -0.58
C ALA A 255 3.98 24.36 -0.79
N ARG A 256 4.84 24.34 0.25
CA ARG A 256 6.24 23.92 0.15
C ARG A 256 6.53 22.58 0.82
N VAL A 257 6.12 22.39 2.07
CA VAL A 257 6.45 21.22 2.89
C VAL A 257 5.57 20.02 2.53
N GLN A 258 4.27 20.21 2.32
CA GLN A 258 3.36 19.10 2.04
C GLN A 258 3.69 18.32 0.76
N PRO A 259 4.00 18.95 -0.40
CA PRO A 259 4.42 18.21 -1.60
C PRO A 259 5.75 17.48 -1.40
N LEU A 260 6.70 18.07 -0.67
CA LEU A 260 7.98 17.44 -0.35
C LEU A 260 7.79 16.22 0.56
N LEU A 261 6.91 16.31 1.57
CA LEU A 261 6.57 15.19 2.43
C LEU A 261 5.91 14.06 1.64
N ALA A 262 4.95 14.37 0.76
CA ALA A 262 4.28 13.36 -0.06
C ALA A 262 5.27 12.63 -0.98
N ARG A 263 6.21 13.36 -1.60
CA ARG A 263 7.30 12.77 -2.38
C ARG A 263 8.20 11.89 -1.54
N LEU A 264 8.61 12.37 -0.36
CA LEU A 264 9.43 11.61 0.57
C LEU A 264 8.73 10.32 1.01
N GLU A 265 7.44 10.36 1.35
CA GLU A 265 6.68 9.18 1.78
C GLU A 265 6.43 8.18 0.64
N GLY A 266 6.28 8.67 -0.59
CA GLY A 266 6.25 7.83 -1.77
C GLY A 266 7.56 7.06 -1.96
N LEU A 267 8.71 7.67 -1.65
CA LEU A 267 10.05 7.09 -1.82
C LEU A 267 10.55 6.29 -0.61
N ALA A 268 10.32 6.78 0.60
CA ALA A 268 10.79 6.24 1.88
C ALA A 268 9.61 6.19 2.87
N PRO A 269 8.74 5.16 2.79
CA PRO A 269 7.57 5.03 3.65
C PRO A 269 7.90 4.99 5.15
N ARG A 270 7.09 5.65 5.97
CA ARG A 270 7.33 5.81 7.42
C ARG A 270 7.37 4.50 8.22
N ASP A 271 6.65 3.47 7.76
CA ASP A 271 6.57 2.15 8.40
C ASP A 271 7.88 1.37 8.33
N ARG A 272 8.74 1.72 7.36
CA ARG A 272 10.07 1.14 7.19
C ARG A 272 11.19 2.11 7.54
N HIS A 273 10.96 3.41 7.43
CA HIS A 273 11.98 4.45 7.57
C HIS A 273 11.71 5.38 8.75
N ARG A 274 12.44 5.13 9.85
CA ARG A 274 12.35 5.93 11.09
C ARG A 274 12.66 7.42 10.88
N ARG A 275 13.49 7.77 9.89
CA ARG A 275 13.79 9.19 9.62
C ARG A 275 12.59 9.92 9.00
N THR A 276 11.84 9.29 8.09
CA THR A 276 10.56 9.82 7.60
C THR A 276 9.58 10.01 8.75
N ASP A 277 9.49 9.02 9.64
CA ASP A 277 8.66 9.07 10.83
C ASP A 277 8.98 10.29 11.73
N ALA A 278 10.27 10.51 12.00
CA ALA A 278 10.72 11.66 12.78
C ALA A 278 10.42 13.02 12.11
N VAL A 279 10.50 13.11 10.78
CA VAL A 279 10.19 14.35 10.07
C VAL A 279 8.68 14.63 10.07
N ARG A 280 7.83 13.60 9.92
CA ARG A 280 6.39 13.74 10.11
C ARG A 280 6.04 14.31 11.48
N ASP A 281 6.69 13.80 12.53
CA ASP A 281 6.46 14.28 13.90
C ASP A 281 6.87 15.76 14.07
N LYS A 282 8.00 16.18 13.48
CA LYS A 282 8.39 17.60 13.45
C LYS A 282 7.33 18.50 12.77
N ILE A 283 6.73 18.03 11.67
CA ILE A 283 5.65 18.77 10.98
C ILE A 283 4.38 18.81 11.84
N ALA A 284 4.06 17.71 12.52
CA ALA A 284 2.94 17.66 13.47
C ALA A 284 3.12 18.68 14.61
N VAL A 285 4.32 18.77 15.18
CA VAL A 285 4.66 19.77 16.21
C VAL A 285 4.53 21.20 15.67
N LEU A 286 5.01 21.47 14.45
CA LEU A 286 4.85 22.79 13.81
C LEU A 286 3.37 23.17 13.68
N LEU A 287 2.53 22.29 13.13
CA LEU A 287 1.09 22.53 12.98
C LEU A 287 0.39 22.75 14.32
N ASN A 288 0.72 21.95 15.34
CA ASN A 288 0.20 22.12 16.69
C ASN A 288 0.56 23.51 17.24
N ASN A 289 1.80 23.97 17.03
CA ASN A 289 2.24 25.27 17.50
C ASN A 289 1.56 26.41 16.73
N CYS A 290 1.37 26.28 15.41
CA CYS A 290 0.59 27.25 14.62
C CYS A 290 -0.85 27.36 15.15
N ALA A 291 -1.49 26.22 15.46
CA ALA A 291 -2.85 26.19 16.02
C ALA A 291 -2.93 26.95 17.36
N LEU A 292 -1.96 26.72 18.25
CA LEU A 292 -1.89 27.42 19.53
C LEU A 292 -1.60 28.91 19.36
N ALA A 293 -0.69 29.29 18.46
CA ALA A 293 -0.35 30.69 18.18
C ALA A 293 -1.57 31.45 17.62
N ARG A 294 -2.27 30.87 16.64
CA ARG A 294 -3.50 31.42 16.08
C ARG A 294 -4.55 31.64 17.16
N ASN A 295 -4.81 30.62 17.99
CA ASN A 295 -5.81 30.74 19.06
C ASN A 295 -5.49 31.88 20.03
N ARG A 296 -4.21 32.05 20.41
CA ARG A 296 -3.79 33.16 21.28
C ARG A 296 -4.01 34.52 20.61
N ALA A 297 -3.82 34.62 19.30
CA ALA A 297 -3.95 35.87 18.56
C ALA A 297 -5.42 36.27 18.32
N THR A 298 -6.27 35.33 17.91
CA THR A 298 -7.66 35.64 17.52
C THR A 298 -8.67 35.44 18.65
N GLY A 299 -8.34 34.61 19.64
CA GLY A 299 -9.29 34.17 20.66
C GLY A 299 -10.49 33.39 20.12
N GLN A 300 -10.43 33.00 18.85
CA GLN A 300 -11.49 32.29 18.16
C GLN A 300 -11.22 30.78 18.22
N TYR A 301 -12.16 30.07 18.84
CA TYR A 301 -12.21 28.60 18.88
C TYR A 301 -12.78 27.99 17.58
N GLU A 302 -12.59 28.67 16.45
CA GLU A 302 -13.20 28.32 15.16
C GLU A 302 -12.53 27.14 14.45
N GLY A 303 -13.25 26.56 13.48
CA GLY A 303 -12.93 25.29 12.81
C GLY A 303 -11.55 25.19 12.18
N THR A 304 -10.90 26.31 11.82
CA THR A 304 -9.54 26.32 11.26
C THR A 304 -8.51 25.78 12.26
N VAL A 305 -8.58 26.18 13.54
CA VAL A 305 -7.63 25.71 14.58
C VAL A 305 -7.80 24.21 14.82
N LYS A 306 -9.05 23.74 14.91
CA LYS A 306 -9.36 22.30 15.01
C LYS A 306 -8.87 21.54 13.77
N SER A 307 -8.99 22.12 12.58
CA SER A 307 -8.51 21.48 11.34
C SER A 307 -7.00 21.26 11.37
N TRP A 308 -6.22 22.24 11.87
CA TRP A 308 -4.77 22.13 11.96
C TRP A 308 -4.33 21.12 13.03
N LEU A 309 -5.02 21.05 14.17
CA LEU A 309 -4.75 20.03 15.20
C LEU A 309 -5.12 18.62 14.72
N ALA A 310 -6.22 18.46 13.98
CA ALA A 310 -6.58 17.18 13.37
C ALA A 310 -5.56 16.75 12.31
N GLU A 311 -5.05 17.69 11.50
CA GLU A 311 -3.95 17.44 10.55
C GLU A 311 -2.66 17.06 11.28
N ALA A 312 -2.29 17.80 12.34
CA ALA A 312 -1.15 17.46 13.20
C ALA A 312 -1.27 16.06 13.79
N GLN A 313 -2.48 15.68 14.25
CA GLN A 313 -2.73 14.37 14.83
C GLN A 313 -2.51 13.22 13.83
N LYS A 314 -2.89 13.40 12.56
CA LYS A 314 -2.64 12.43 11.49
C LYS A 314 -1.14 12.24 11.21
N LEU A 315 -0.37 13.32 11.36
CA LEU A 315 1.07 13.32 11.12
C LEU A 315 1.87 12.75 12.31
N ALA A 316 1.43 13.03 13.54
CA ALA A 316 2.11 12.65 14.76
C ALA A 316 2.29 11.15 14.90
N THR A 317 3.50 10.73 15.24
CA THR A 317 3.84 9.33 15.41
C THR A 317 4.48 9.04 16.75
N ASP A 318 5.15 10.03 17.34
CA ASP A 318 5.63 9.93 18.70
C ASP A 318 4.45 9.93 19.71
N PRO A 319 4.40 8.99 20.66
CA PRO A 319 3.30 8.90 21.63
C PRO A 319 3.11 10.17 22.47
N GLU A 320 4.21 10.87 22.82
CA GLU A 320 4.15 12.09 23.62
C GLU A 320 3.63 13.26 22.76
N THR A 321 4.09 13.39 21.52
CA THR A 321 3.55 14.37 20.55
C THR A 321 2.05 14.15 20.35
N ARG A 322 1.59 12.91 20.13
CA ARG A 322 0.16 12.57 20.01
C ARG A 322 -0.64 12.95 21.24
N ARG A 323 -0.12 12.63 22.44
CA ARG A 323 -0.78 12.96 23.70
C ARG A 323 -0.97 14.46 23.84
N ARG A 324 0.07 15.26 23.58
CA ARG A 324 -0.02 16.73 23.63
C ARG A 324 -1.01 17.31 22.65
N ILE A 325 -1.04 16.82 21.41
CA ILE A 325 -2.01 17.25 20.40
C ILE A 325 -3.44 16.92 20.85
N GLN A 326 -3.66 15.72 21.39
CA GLN A 326 -4.97 15.31 21.92
C GLN A 326 -5.40 16.15 23.14
N GLU A 327 -4.48 16.47 24.05
CA GLU A 327 -4.74 17.35 25.19
C GLU A 327 -5.15 18.75 24.71
N ASN A 328 -4.43 19.30 23.73
CA ASN A 328 -4.82 20.57 23.12
C ASN A 328 -6.20 20.47 22.48
N LEU A 329 -6.45 19.46 21.63
CA LEU A 329 -7.73 19.25 20.95
C LEU A 329 -8.90 19.17 21.94
N ARG A 330 -8.75 18.41 23.04
CA ARG A 330 -9.76 18.33 24.11
C ARG A 330 -9.97 19.67 24.79
N GLY A 331 -8.89 20.37 25.13
CA GLY A 331 -8.98 21.72 25.70
C GLY A 331 -9.73 22.69 24.80
N PHE A 332 -9.54 22.58 23.48
CA PHE A 332 -10.29 23.35 22.48
C PHE A 332 -11.77 22.97 22.44
N ASP A 333 -12.11 21.68 22.45
CA ASP A 333 -13.50 21.21 22.44
C ASP A 333 -14.26 21.61 23.71
N GLU A 334 -13.60 21.53 24.87
CA GLU A 334 -14.17 21.96 26.15
C GLU A 334 -14.41 23.48 26.18
N ALA A 335 -13.44 24.27 25.72
CA ALA A 335 -13.56 25.73 25.67
C ALA A 335 -14.63 26.19 24.65
N ASP A 336 -14.68 25.57 23.47
CA ASP A 336 -15.72 25.81 22.45
C ASP A 336 -17.11 25.44 22.98
N GLY A 337 -17.24 24.28 23.65
CA GLY A 337 -18.47 23.87 24.32
C GLY A 337 -18.94 24.88 25.37
N ALA A 338 -18.03 25.36 26.22
CA ALA A 338 -18.34 26.37 27.23
C ALA A 338 -18.77 27.72 26.61
N LEU A 339 -18.09 28.16 25.55
CA LEU A 339 -18.42 29.40 24.86
C LEU A 339 -19.79 29.30 24.15
N ASN A 340 -20.10 28.15 23.54
CA ASN A 340 -21.40 27.91 22.90
C ASN A 340 -22.54 27.87 23.93
N GLN A 341 -22.30 27.27 25.09
CA GLN A 341 -23.27 27.33 26.21
C GLN A 341 -23.46 28.76 26.71
N PHE A 342 -22.38 29.55 26.80
CA PHE A 342 -22.46 30.96 27.19
C PHE A 342 -23.25 31.79 26.17
N ARG A 343 -22.98 31.61 24.87
CA ARG A 343 -23.75 32.23 23.77
C ARG A 343 -25.24 31.90 23.84
N PHE A 344 -25.57 30.63 24.10
CA PHE A 344 -26.95 30.18 24.28
C PHE A 344 -27.63 30.90 25.46
N ASN A 345 -26.95 31.02 26.61
CA ASN A 345 -27.48 31.73 27.77
C ASN A 345 -27.72 33.22 27.48
N VAL A 346 -26.82 33.87 26.74
CA VAL A 346 -26.95 35.29 26.35
C VAL A 346 -28.17 35.50 25.45
N ASP A 347 -28.41 34.61 24.50
CA ASP A 347 -29.58 34.68 23.64
C ASP A 347 -30.88 34.39 24.38
N GLU A 348 -30.89 33.47 25.35
CA GLU A 348 -32.03 33.27 26.24
C GLU A 348 -32.37 34.54 27.04
N ILE A 349 -31.36 35.25 27.58
CA ILE A 349 -31.58 36.55 28.23
C ILE A 349 -32.13 37.56 27.22
N ARG A 350 -31.59 37.61 26.00
CA ARG A 350 -32.05 38.50 24.94
C ARG A 350 -33.52 38.26 24.58
N ARG A 351 -33.95 36.98 24.49
CA ARG A 351 -35.33 36.58 24.16
C ARG A 351 -36.30 36.85 25.30
N THR A 352 -35.90 36.59 26.54
CA THR A 352 -36.79 36.65 27.71
C THR A 352 -36.84 38.03 28.36
N ARG A 353 -35.72 38.75 28.40
CA ARG A 353 -35.56 40.04 29.11
C ARG A 353 -35.19 41.21 28.20
N GLY A 354 -35.01 40.96 26.90
CA GLY A 354 -34.72 41.97 25.89
C GLY A 354 -33.24 42.28 25.72
N ARG A 355 -32.92 43.00 24.64
CA ARG A 355 -31.53 43.27 24.20
C ARG A 355 -30.71 44.06 25.23
N TYR A 356 -31.34 45.00 25.93
CA TYR A 356 -30.64 45.84 26.91
C TYR A 356 -30.07 45.03 28.09
N GLU A 357 -30.86 44.08 28.62
CA GLU A 357 -30.43 43.22 29.73
C GLU A 357 -29.32 42.25 29.29
N ALA A 358 -29.39 41.71 28.07
CA ALA A 358 -28.32 40.89 27.51
C ALA A 358 -27.00 41.67 27.36
N ALA A 359 -27.06 42.89 26.82
CA ALA A 359 -25.88 43.76 26.71
C ALA A 359 -25.32 44.16 28.08
N ARG A 360 -26.19 44.47 29.06
CA ARG A 360 -25.77 44.76 30.44
C ARG A 360 -25.06 43.55 31.07
N PHE A 361 -25.60 42.34 30.89
CA PHE A 361 -24.98 41.11 31.35
C PHE A 361 -23.58 40.93 30.74
N LEU A 362 -23.46 41.02 29.41
CA LEU A 362 -22.17 40.88 28.73
C LEU A 362 -21.13 41.91 29.18
N ARG A 363 -21.50 43.20 29.35
CA ARG A 363 -20.59 44.22 29.88
C ARG A 363 -20.15 43.93 31.31
N GLY A 364 -21.06 43.37 32.13
CA GLY A 364 -20.75 42.94 33.49
C GLY A 364 -19.76 41.79 33.52
N VAL A 365 -19.92 40.80 32.64
CA VAL A 365 -18.96 39.69 32.48
C VAL A 365 -17.62 40.22 31.95
N LEU A 366 -17.64 41.08 30.93
CA LEU A 366 -16.43 41.67 30.33
C LEU A 366 -15.56 42.40 31.37
N ALA A 367 -16.16 43.08 32.35
CA ALA A 367 -15.44 43.77 33.41
C ALA A 367 -14.72 42.83 34.40
N GLN A 368 -15.07 41.54 34.40
CA GLN A 368 -14.50 40.52 35.30
C GLN A 368 -13.58 39.53 34.58
N VAL A 369 -13.62 39.49 33.25
CA VAL A 369 -12.80 38.58 32.46
C VAL A 369 -11.38 39.12 32.32
N THR A 370 -10.40 38.29 32.68
CA THR A 370 -8.97 38.56 32.51
C THR A 370 -8.37 37.89 31.28
N ASP A 371 -9.10 36.93 30.71
CA ASP A 371 -8.71 36.22 29.49
C ASP A 371 -9.07 37.05 28.25
N GLU A 372 -8.07 37.47 27.48
CA GLU A 372 -8.25 38.37 26.32
C GLU A 372 -9.07 37.71 25.19
N ALA A 373 -8.95 36.39 25.02
CA ALA A 373 -9.71 35.66 24.00
C ALA A 373 -11.21 35.64 24.33
N LEU A 374 -11.55 35.32 25.57
CA LEU A 374 -12.92 35.39 26.06
C LEU A 374 -13.44 36.83 26.04
N ALA A 375 -12.61 37.82 26.37
CA ALA A 375 -12.97 39.22 26.29
C ALA A 375 -13.27 39.67 24.85
N ALA A 376 -12.48 39.23 23.87
CA ALA A 376 -12.71 39.48 22.45
C ALA A 376 -14.04 38.86 21.98
N ALA A 377 -14.32 37.61 22.34
CA ALA A 377 -15.58 36.94 22.02
C ALA A 377 -16.79 37.66 22.64
N ILE A 378 -16.67 38.16 23.87
CA ILE A 378 -17.72 38.96 24.54
C ILE A 378 -17.93 40.30 23.83
N ARG A 379 -16.85 40.98 23.41
CA ARG A 379 -16.93 42.22 22.64
C ARG A 379 -17.63 42.01 21.30
N ASP A 380 -17.37 40.89 20.63
CA ASP A 380 -18.03 40.53 19.38
C ASP A 380 -19.54 40.32 19.56
N MET A 381 -19.95 39.54 20.56
CA MET A 381 -21.36 39.35 20.94
C MET A 381 -22.07 40.68 21.30
N LEU A 382 -21.37 41.58 22.00
CA LEU A 382 -21.87 42.92 22.28
C LEU A 382 -22.10 43.72 20.98
N SER A 383 -21.16 43.65 20.05
CA SER A 383 -21.24 44.33 18.76
C SER A 383 -22.44 43.84 17.94
N GLU A 384 -22.69 42.53 17.90
CA GLU A 384 -23.85 41.95 17.20
C GLU A 384 -25.19 42.39 17.81
N LEU A 385 -25.27 42.40 19.15
CA LEU A 385 -26.45 42.86 19.88
C LEU A 385 -26.74 44.35 19.64
N GLU A 386 -25.69 45.17 19.59
CA GLU A 386 -25.78 46.62 19.36
C GLU A 386 -26.10 46.95 17.89
N ALA A 387 -25.56 46.19 16.93
CA ALA A 387 -25.89 46.30 15.50
C ALA A 387 -27.34 45.90 15.18
N GLY A 388 -28.05 45.29 16.14
CA GLY A 388 -29.47 44.95 16.02
C GLY A 388 -29.77 43.76 15.11
N GLY A 389 -28.73 43.06 14.64
CA GLY A 389 -28.84 41.80 13.92
C GLY A 389 -29.34 40.65 14.82
N PRO A 390 -29.86 39.55 14.25
CA PRO A 390 -29.96 38.31 15.01
C PRO A 390 -28.55 37.88 15.43
N VAL A 391 -28.38 37.47 16.70
CA VAL A 391 -27.15 36.80 17.15
C VAL A 391 -27.01 35.57 16.25
N SER A 392 -26.02 35.60 15.37
CA SER A 392 -25.86 34.60 14.32
C SER A 392 -25.17 33.41 14.92
N TYR A 393 -25.93 32.40 15.31
CA TYR A 393 -25.36 31.07 15.49
C TYR A 393 -24.89 30.61 14.11
N GLY A 394 -23.59 30.41 13.92
CA GLY A 394 -23.09 29.59 12.81
C GLY A 394 -23.91 28.30 12.79
N THR A 395 -24.76 28.15 11.76
CA THR A 395 -25.78 27.12 11.74
C THR A 395 -25.16 25.72 11.78
N PRO A 396 -25.59 24.83 12.69
CA PRO A 396 -25.54 23.40 12.40
C PRO A 396 -26.47 23.14 11.21
N SER A 397 -26.01 22.32 10.28
CA SER A 397 -26.70 21.92 9.04
C SER A 397 -28.15 21.50 9.34
N ARG A 398 -29.11 22.17 8.68
CA ARG A 398 -30.55 21.97 8.88
C ARG A 398 -31.00 20.56 8.47
N PRO A 399 -31.89 19.90 9.24
CA PRO A 399 -32.71 18.81 8.73
C PRO A 399 -33.92 19.38 7.96
N VAL A 400 -34.18 18.77 6.80
CA VAL A 400 -35.31 19.07 5.91
C VAL A 400 -36.64 18.66 6.59
N ARG A 401 -37.62 19.57 6.64
CA ARG A 401 -39.01 19.23 6.97
C ARG A 401 -39.93 19.42 5.76
N TYR A 402 -40.61 18.33 5.45
CA TYR A 402 -41.77 18.19 4.57
C TYR A 402 -42.84 19.27 4.81
N ARG A 403 -43.42 19.79 3.72
CA ARG A 403 -44.59 20.68 3.75
C ARG A 403 -45.76 19.99 3.05
N GLN A 404 -46.89 19.91 3.75
CA GLN A 404 -48.20 19.47 3.24
C GLN A 404 -49.26 20.41 3.86
N PRO A 405 -50.50 20.45 3.32
CA PRO A 405 -50.94 21.51 2.41
C PRO A 405 -52.01 22.42 3.03
N ILE A 406 -52.18 23.64 2.52
CA ILE A 406 -53.35 24.46 2.85
C ILE A 406 -54.02 24.94 1.56
N ARG A 407 -55.23 24.44 1.35
CA ARG A 407 -56.28 24.99 0.49
C ARG A 407 -56.71 26.35 1.04
N LEU A 408 -56.83 27.34 0.18
CA LEU A 408 -57.77 28.43 0.38
C LEU A 408 -58.30 28.89 -0.98
N SER A 409 -59.58 28.57 -1.16
CA SER A 409 -60.51 29.06 -2.18
C SER A 409 -60.71 30.57 -2.06
N ASP A 410 -61.30 31.15 -3.11
CA ASP A 410 -61.87 32.50 -3.19
C ASP A 410 -60.99 33.63 -3.75
N TRP A 411 -60.31 33.39 -4.88
CA TRP A 411 -59.79 34.49 -5.73
C TRP A 411 -60.06 34.33 -7.23
N GLU A 412 -60.88 33.36 -7.64
CA GLU A 412 -61.46 33.32 -8.98
C GLU A 412 -62.69 34.25 -9.03
N GLU A 413 -62.56 35.46 -9.61
CA GLU A 413 -63.60 35.91 -10.56
C GLU A 413 -63.37 37.24 -11.31
N ARG A 414 -62.20 37.92 -11.28
CA ARG A 414 -62.15 39.25 -11.93
C ARG A 414 -61.05 39.62 -12.92
N LEU A 415 -60.08 38.77 -13.26
CA LEU A 415 -59.03 39.17 -14.22
C LEU A 415 -58.64 38.09 -15.24
N GLU A 416 -59.63 37.44 -15.84
CA GLU A 416 -59.45 36.72 -17.09
C GLU A 416 -60.14 37.45 -18.25
N ARG A 417 -59.36 37.93 -19.23
CA ARG A 417 -59.67 37.68 -20.66
C ARG A 417 -58.72 38.28 -21.71
N ARG A 418 -57.61 38.96 -21.36
CA ARG A 418 -56.68 39.47 -22.41
C ARG A 418 -55.18 39.19 -22.27
N GLN A 419 -54.70 38.47 -21.26
CA GLN A 419 -53.26 38.15 -21.10
C GLN A 419 -52.89 36.66 -21.15
N ARG A 420 -53.84 35.77 -21.46
CA ARG A 420 -53.64 34.32 -21.33
C ARG A 420 -52.79 33.63 -22.40
N PHE A 421 -52.51 34.27 -23.53
CA PHE A 421 -51.71 33.63 -24.58
C PHE A 421 -50.20 33.89 -24.50
N LYS A 422 -49.73 34.85 -23.70
CA LYS A 422 -48.28 35.13 -23.58
C LYS A 422 -47.65 34.52 -22.32
N VAL A 423 -48.41 34.41 -21.23
CA VAL A 423 -47.90 33.87 -19.95
C VAL A 423 -47.78 32.34 -19.98
N PHE A 424 -48.69 31.63 -20.65
CA PHE A 424 -48.61 30.17 -20.78
C PHE A 424 -47.41 29.71 -21.62
N GLY A 425 -47.02 30.46 -22.65
CA GLY A 425 -45.84 30.14 -23.46
C GLY A 425 -44.53 30.28 -22.67
N VAL A 426 -44.41 31.33 -21.85
CA VAL A 426 -43.23 31.56 -21.01
C VAL A 426 -43.14 30.56 -19.86
N LEU A 427 -44.27 30.24 -19.20
CA LEU A 427 -44.28 29.24 -18.13
C LEU A 427 -44.00 27.82 -18.64
N ALA A 428 -44.49 27.46 -19.83
CA ALA A 428 -44.15 26.18 -20.46
C ALA A 428 -42.66 26.11 -20.84
N LEU A 429 -42.09 27.19 -21.38
CA LEU A 429 -40.66 27.26 -21.69
C LEU A 429 -39.80 27.18 -20.42
N CYS A 430 -40.19 27.88 -19.34
CA CYS A 430 -39.51 27.77 -18.05
C CYS A 430 -39.64 26.38 -17.44
N ALA A 431 -40.80 25.72 -17.55
CA ALA A 431 -40.97 24.35 -17.07
C ALA A 431 -40.12 23.35 -17.86
N VAL A 432 -40.04 23.51 -19.19
CA VAL A 432 -39.17 22.69 -20.05
C VAL A 432 -37.69 22.95 -19.74
N LEU A 433 -37.29 24.21 -19.52
CA LEU A 433 -35.92 24.56 -19.14
C LEU A 433 -35.56 24.05 -17.75
N VAL A 434 -36.49 24.05 -16.79
CA VAL A 434 -36.26 23.47 -15.45
C VAL A 434 -36.18 21.95 -15.52
N VAL A 435 -37.02 21.29 -16.30
CA VAL A 435 -36.93 19.83 -16.52
C VAL A 435 -35.64 19.48 -17.26
N ALA A 436 -35.26 20.24 -18.28
CA ALA A 436 -33.97 20.07 -18.98
C ALA A 436 -32.79 20.33 -18.04
N LEU A 437 -32.84 21.35 -17.18
CA LEU A 437 -31.82 21.64 -16.18
C LEU A 437 -31.74 20.52 -15.14
N VAL A 438 -32.87 19.98 -14.67
CA VAL A 438 -32.90 18.83 -13.74
C VAL A 438 -32.36 17.57 -14.41
N LEU A 439 -32.68 17.34 -15.68
CA LEU A 439 -32.12 16.22 -16.45
C LEU A 439 -30.63 16.40 -16.73
N ILE A 440 -30.17 17.62 -17.01
CA ILE A 440 -28.74 17.95 -17.18
C ILE A 440 -28.01 17.81 -15.84
N VAL A 441 -28.57 18.30 -14.73
CA VAL A 441 -27.96 18.17 -13.39
C VAL A 441 -27.94 16.72 -12.94
N ASN A 442 -28.98 15.92 -13.21
CA ASN A 442 -28.94 14.48 -12.93
C ASN A 442 -28.01 13.69 -13.88
N ALA A 443 -27.80 14.17 -15.11
CA ALA A 443 -26.84 13.60 -16.05
C ALA A 443 -25.40 14.04 -15.75
N MET A 444 -25.21 15.19 -15.10
CA MET A 444 -23.92 15.77 -14.71
C MET A 444 -23.55 15.53 -13.25
N SER A 445 -24.47 15.06 -12.40
CA SER A 445 -24.13 14.53 -11.09
C SER A 445 -23.52 13.14 -11.27
N GLU A 446 -22.25 13.13 -11.69
CA GLU A 446 -21.36 12.03 -11.35
C GLU A 446 -21.46 11.88 -9.82
N ALA A 447 -22.12 10.81 -9.38
CA ALA A 447 -22.25 10.50 -7.97
C ALA A 447 -20.84 10.50 -7.37
N GLU A 448 -20.62 11.38 -6.38
CA GLU A 448 -19.33 11.60 -5.75
C GLU A 448 -18.65 10.25 -5.46
N GLU A 449 -17.52 10.04 -6.14
CA GLU A 449 -16.65 8.91 -5.90
C GLU A 449 -16.04 9.10 -4.53
N ASN A 450 -16.50 8.30 -3.56
CA ASN A 450 -16.01 8.37 -2.20
C ASN A 450 -14.91 7.34 -2.02
N SER A 451 -13.71 7.86 -1.79
CA SER A 451 -12.56 7.09 -1.33
C SER A 451 -12.75 6.80 0.16
N VAL A 452 -12.85 5.51 0.52
CA VAL A 452 -13.15 5.06 1.87
C VAL A 452 -12.04 4.12 2.34
N ASP A 453 -11.51 4.38 3.53
CA ASP A 453 -10.65 3.43 4.22
C ASP A 453 -11.51 2.25 4.73
N ILE A 454 -11.37 1.09 4.11
CA ILE A 454 -12.05 -0.16 4.45
C ILE A 454 -11.30 -0.94 5.53
N HIS A 455 -10.21 -0.42 6.10
CA HIS A 455 -9.55 -1.03 7.25
C HIS A 455 -8.98 0.05 8.20
N PRO A 456 -9.84 0.92 8.75
CA PRO A 456 -9.39 2.02 9.59
C PRO A 456 -8.73 1.53 10.89
N ALA A 457 -7.75 2.28 11.40
CA ALA A 457 -7.06 1.90 12.64
C ALA A 457 -7.99 1.76 13.87
N ASP A 458 -9.13 2.45 13.84
CA ASP A 458 -10.19 2.37 14.85
C ASP A 458 -11.36 1.51 14.33
N TYR A 459 -11.54 0.33 14.93
CA TYR A 459 -12.67 -0.57 14.63
C TYR A 459 -14.03 0.09 14.89
N GLY A 460 -14.11 1.08 15.79
CA GLY A 460 -15.34 1.83 16.05
C GLY A 460 -15.76 2.75 14.89
N ALA A 461 -14.84 3.08 13.99
CA ALA A 461 -15.10 3.91 12.80
C ALA A 461 -15.67 3.08 11.62
N VAL A 462 -15.73 1.77 11.76
CA VAL A 462 -16.17 0.85 10.71
C VAL A 462 -17.69 0.86 10.57
N SER A 463 -18.18 1.11 9.35
CA SER A 463 -19.60 0.94 9.01
C SER A 463 -19.96 -0.54 8.94
N GLN A 464 -21.13 -0.93 9.47
CA GLN A 464 -21.67 -2.29 9.31
C GLN A 464 -22.42 -2.51 7.99
N GLU A 465 -22.52 -1.47 7.16
CA GLU A 465 -23.15 -1.56 5.84
C GLU A 465 -22.19 -2.19 4.82
N ILE A 466 -22.76 -2.89 3.83
CA ILE A 466 -21.98 -3.48 2.74
C ILE A 466 -21.45 -2.35 1.86
N LEU A 467 -20.14 -2.34 1.63
CA LEU A 467 -19.48 -1.37 0.75
C LEU A 467 -19.17 -2.02 -0.59
N CYS A 468 -19.56 -1.38 -1.69
CA CYS A 468 -19.29 -1.88 -3.04
C CYS A 468 -18.09 -1.16 -3.64
N VAL A 469 -17.03 -1.91 -3.90
CA VAL A 469 -15.72 -1.42 -4.32
C VAL A 469 -15.64 -1.43 -5.84
N ARG A 470 -15.27 -0.28 -6.41
CA ARG A 470 -15.26 -0.05 -7.84
C ARG A 470 -14.29 -0.98 -8.56
N ASP A 471 -13.00 -0.94 -8.22
CA ASP A 471 -11.93 -1.64 -8.94
C ASP A 471 -11.26 -2.70 -8.06
N ALA A 472 -10.96 -3.87 -8.65
CA ALA A 472 -10.32 -4.96 -7.92
C ALA A 472 -8.87 -4.67 -7.51
N ASN A 473 -8.23 -3.73 -8.18
CA ASN A 473 -6.85 -3.38 -7.93
C ASN A 473 -6.68 -2.35 -6.81
N ASP A 474 -7.76 -1.66 -6.41
CA ASP A 474 -7.72 -0.60 -5.38
C ASP A 474 -7.19 -1.12 -4.02
N TRP A 475 -7.31 -2.42 -3.73
CA TRP A 475 -6.87 -3.01 -2.45
C TRP A 475 -5.76 -4.06 -2.57
N ARG A 476 -5.47 -4.58 -3.77
CA ARG A 476 -4.50 -5.68 -3.96
C ARG A 476 -3.04 -5.28 -3.66
N ASP A 477 -2.79 -3.98 -3.55
CA ASP A 477 -1.49 -3.38 -3.25
C ASP A 477 -1.24 -3.13 -1.75
N GLY A 478 -2.14 -3.59 -0.87
CA GLY A 478 -2.09 -3.33 0.57
C GLY A 478 -2.53 -1.93 0.98
N ASP A 479 -3.15 -1.19 0.06
CA ASP A 479 -3.87 0.04 0.38
C ASP A 479 -5.22 -0.35 1.02
N THR A 480 -5.53 0.29 2.14
CA THR A 480 -6.82 0.10 2.83
C THR A 480 -7.85 1.10 2.31
N THR A 481 -7.45 2.07 1.50
CA THR A 481 -8.32 3.09 0.93
C THR A 481 -8.79 2.67 -0.46
N VAL A 482 -10.10 2.48 -0.63
CA VAL A 482 -10.68 2.03 -1.90
C VAL A 482 -11.75 2.98 -2.41
N THR A 483 -11.94 2.98 -3.73
CA THR A 483 -13.03 3.76 -4.35
C THR A 483 -14.33 3.00 -4.23
N THR A 484 -15.32 3.59 -3.56
CA THR A 484 -16.65 2.97 -3.40
C THR A 484 -17.67 3.55 -4.37
N VAL A 485 -18.64 2.73 -4.77
CA VAL A 485 -19.78 3.12 -5.61
C VAL A 485 -21.09 2.58 -5.02
N PRO A 486 -22.25 3.16 -5.34
CA PRO A 486 -23.53 2.54 -5.00
C PRO A 486 -23.62 1.11 -5.55
N CYS A 487 -24.02 0.14 -4.74
CA CYS A 487 -24.06 -1.29 -5.11
C CYS A 487 -24.98 -1.63 -6.29
N GLY A 488 -25.89 -0.71 -6.67
CA GLY A 488 -26.69 -0.82 -7.90
C GLY A 488 -25.94 -0.44 -9.19
N ARG A 489 -24.63 -0.13 -9.11
CA ARG A 489 -23.76 0.19 -10.24
C ARG A 489 -22.66 -0.85 -10.37
N ASP A 490 -22.03 -0.90 -11.54
CA ASP A 490 -20.94 -1.83 -11.82
C ASP A 490 -19.78 -1.64 -10.83
N HIS A 491 -19.49 -2.69 -10.08
CA HIS A 491 -18.42 -2.75 -9.09
C HIS A 491 -17.70 -4.10 -9.18
N ALA A 492 -16.48 -4.15 -8.65
CA ALA A 492 -15.61 -5.33 -8.72
C ALA A 492 -15.63 -6.17 -7.44
N GLY A 493 -16.09 -5.61 -6.32
CA GLY A 493 -16.08 -6.29 -5.01
C GLY A 493 -17.08 -5.76 -4.00
N GLU A 494 -17.43 -6.57 -3.01
CA GLU A 494 -18.28 -6.21 -1.87
C GLU A 494 -17.58 -6.49 -0.54
N VAL A 495 -17.49 -5.49 0.34
CA VAL A 495 -17.04 -5.66 1.73
C VAL A 495 -18.23 -6.17 2.54
N ILE A 496 -18.19 -7.45 2.92
CA ILE A 496 -19.35 -8.12 3.51
C ILE A 496 -19.27 -8.25 5.04
N ALA A 497 -18.08 -8.16 5.62
CA ALA A 497 -17.88 -8.31 7.05
C ALA A 497 -16.55 -7.74 7.55
N TYR A 498 -16.53 -7.43 8.84
CA TYR A 498 -15.32 -7.10 9.60
C TYR A 498 -15.18 -8.12 10.73
N LEU A 499 -14.14 -8.95 10.64
CA LEU A 499 -13.99 -10.18 11.40
C LEU A 499 -13.09 -9.94 12.60
N GLY A 500 -13.63 -9.90 13.82
CA GLY A 500 -12.81 -9.82 15.03
C GLY A 500 -11.95 -11.07 15.21
N LEU A 501 -10.62 -10.91 15.37
CA LEU A 501 -9.65 -12.01 15.49
C LEU A 501 -9.24 -12.29 16.96
N ARG A 502 -9.92 -11.68 17.94
CA ARG A 502 -9.47 -11.62 19.35
C ARG A 502 -9.53 -12.95 20.11
N GLU A 503 -10.51 -13.81 19.86
CA GLU A 503 -10.74 -15.01 20.70
C GLU A 503 -9.84 -16.21 20.34
N SER A 504 -9.20 -16.21 19.18
CA SER A 504 -8.44 -17.35 18.65
C SER A 504 -6.94 -17.32 18.97
N ILE A 505 -6.36 -16.13 19.19
CA ILE A 505 -4.92 -15.93 19.43
C ILE A 505 -4.49 -16.48 20.80
N ILE A 506 -5.36 -16.41 21.81
CA ILE A 506 -5.00 -16.65 23.22
C ILE A 506 -4.78 -18.15 23.53
N SER A 507 -5.23 -19.06 22.66
CA SER A 507 -5.25 -20.51 22.94
C SER A 507 -4.21 -21.34 22.20
N TRP A 508 -3.33 -20.72 21.40
CA TRP A 508 -2.34 -21.43 20.59
C TRP A 508 -0.92 -20.89 20.80
N PRO A 509 0.01 -21.71 21.36
CA PRO A 509 1.38 -21.27 21.69
C PRO A 509 2.23 -20.75 20.52
N ASP A 510 1.82 -21.04 19.28
CA ASP A 510 2.57 -20.73 18.04
C ASP A 510 1.71 -19.94 17.01
N ALA A 511 0.73 -19.15 17.45
CA ALA A 511 -0.07 -18.31 16.55
C ALA A 511 0.82 -17.23 15.89
N ASP A 512 1.36 -17.55 14.73
CA ASP A 512 2.07 -16.62 13.85
C ASP A 512 1.10 -15.93 12.88
N TYR A 513 1.64 -15.00 12.09
CA TYR A 513 0.87 -14.25 11.11
C TYR A 513 0.17 -15.15 10.08
N ASP A 514 0.78 -16.29 9.71
CA ASP A 514 0.22 -17.26 8.77
C ASP A 514 -1.05 -17.90 9.34
N TYR A 515 -1.07 -18.24 10.64
CA TYR A 515 -2.26 -18.76 11.31
C TYR A 515 -3.41 -17.74 11.29
N LEU A 516 -3.11 -16.46 11.57
CA LEU A 516 -4.11 -15.40 11.52
C LEU A 516 -4.67 -15.17 10.13
N ALA A 517 -3.80 -15.20 9.11
CA ALA A 517 -4.24 -15.11 7.74
C ALA A 517 -5.15 -16.29 7.35
N GLY A 518 -4.80 -17.51 7.75
CA GLY A 518 -5.64 -18.69 7.54
C GLY A 518 -7.00 -18.59 8.23
N LEU A 519 -7.02 -18.12 9.49
CA LEU A 519 -8.26 -17.90 10.23
C LEU A 519 -9.14 -16.84 9.58
N ALA A 520 -8.57 -15.68 9.22
CA ALA A 520 -9.31 -14.61 8.59
C ALA A 520 -9.94 -15.07 7.27
N ARG A 521 -9.17 -15.78 6.41
CA ARG A 521 -9.67 -16.34 5.16
C ARG A 521 -10.81 -17.33 5.38
N PHE A 522 -10.66 -18.22 6.37
CA PHE A 522 -11.72 -19.16 6.73
C PHE A 522 -12.99 -18.44 7.19
N SER A 523 -12.86 -17.51 8.13
CA SER A 523 -13.99 -16.74 8.66
C SER A 523 -14.66 -15.89 7.57
N CYS A 524 -13.90 -15.38 6.60
CA CYS A 524 -14.44 -14.66 5.46
C CYS A 524 -15.25 -15.58 4.52
N ALA A 525 -14.73 -16.78 4.22
CA ALA A 525 -15.45 -17.78 3.46
C ALA A 525 -16.75 -18.23 4.15
N GLU A 526 -16.72 -18.41 5.48
CA GLU A 526 -17.92 -18.68 6.29
C GLU A 526 -18.95 -17.56 6.15
N GLN A 527 -18.53 -16.29 6.26
CA GLN A 527 -19.43 -15.15 6.05
C GLN A 527 -20.00 -15.12 4.64
N ALA A 528 -19.19 -15.33 3.60
CA ALA A 528 -19.69 -15.36 2.22
C ALA A 528 -20.82 -16.38 2.03
N ILE A 529 -20.67 -17.57 2.60
CA ILE A 529 -21.71 -18.61 2.57
C ILE A 529 -22.97 -18.16 3.33
N HIS A 530 -22.86 -17.49 4.48
CA HIS A 530 -24.00 -16.90 5.18
C HIS A 530 -24.73 -15.81 4.38
N PHE A 531 -24.03 -15.13 3.47
CA PHE A 531 -24.62 -14.20 2.50
C PHE A 531 -25.14 -14.90 1.23
N GLY A 532 -25.18 -16.24 1.19
CA GLY A 532 -25.66 -17.02 0.06
C GLY A 532 -24.73 -17.02 -1.15
N LEU A 533 -23.46 -16.63 -0.96
CA LEU A 533 -22.48 -16.53 -2.02
C LEU A 533 -21.79 -17.88 -2.22
N SER A 534 -21.97 -18.45 -3.41
CA SER A 534 -21.37 -19.75 -3.77
C SER A 534 -19.88 -19.60 -4.11
N PRO A 535 -19.01 -20.47 -3.57
CA PRO A 535 -17.57 -20.42 -3.86
C PRO A 535 -17.22 -20.71 -5.33
N ASP A 536 -18.12 -21.30 -6.11
CA ASP A 536 -17.92 -21.52 -7.56
C ASP A 536 -18.04 -20.22 -8.36
N ARG A 537 -18.78 -19.25 -7.83
CA ARG A 537 -19.04 -17.96 -8.49
C ARG A 537 -18.29 -16.81 -7.84
N TYR A 538 -17.96 -16.93 -6.56
CA TYR A 538 -17.36 -15.86 -5.78
C TYR A 538 -16.10 -16.32 -5.06
N ALA A 539 -15.05 -15.53 -5.16
CA ALA A 539 -13.83 -15.65 -4.39
C ALA A 539 -13.89 -14.74 -3.15
N THR A 540 -13.18 -15.11 -2.09
CA THR A 540 -13.03 -14.29 -0.89
C THR A 540 -11.59 -13.81 -0.76
N GLU A 541 -11.44 -12.54 -0.41
CA GLU A 541 -10.17 -11.91 -0.08
C GLU A 541 -10.26 -11.28 1.32
N VAL A 542 -9.13 -11.21 2.02
CA VAL A 542 -9.07 -10.63 3.36
C VAL A 542 -7.97 -9.60 3.48
N VAL A 543 -8.27 -8.49 4.14
CA VAL A 543 -7.30 -7.46 4.52
C VAL A 543 -6.98 -7.65 6.00
N LEU A 544 -5.69 -7.77 6.30
CA LEU A 544 -5.15 -7.95 7.64
C LEU A 544 -4.33 -6.72 8.05
N PRO A 545 -4.21 -6.42 9.35
CA PRO A 545 -3.24 -5.45 9.83
C PRO A 545 -1.82 -5.88 9.43
N ALA A 546 -0.93 -4.91 9.20
CA ALA A 546 0.43 -5.19 8.78
C ALA A 546 1.18 -6.12 9.76
N PRO A 547 2.07 -7.01 9.29
CA PRO A 547 2.71 -8.05 10.12
C PRO A 547 3.57 -7.53 11.27
N ASN A 548 3.89 -6.23 11.30
CA ASN A 548 4.62 -5.55 12.37
C ASN A 548 3.72 -4.93 13.45
N VAL A 549 2.40 -4.94 13.29
CA VAL A 549 1.46 -4.52 14.33
C VAL A 549 1.51 -5.57 15.43
N VAL A 550 1.96 -5.18 16.63
CA VAL A 550 1.97 -6.06 17.80
C VAL A 550 0.53 -6.50 18.07
N LEU A 551 0.26 -7.78 17.83
CA LEU A 551 -1.00 -8.44 18.15
C LEU A 551 -1.13 -8.55 19.67
N SER A 552 -1.37 -7.42 20.33
CA SER A 552 -1.62 -7.41 21.77
C SER A 552 -3.04 -7.87 22.03
N SER A 553 -3.27 -8.58 23.12
CA SER A 553 -4.62 -8.94 23.58
C SER A 553 -5.49 -7.72 23.93
N GLU A 554 -4.90 -6.53 24.00
CA GLU A 554 -5.54 -5.29 24.46
C GLU A 554 -5.93 -4.34 23.31
N SER A 555 -5.39 -4.50 22.09
CA SER A 555 -5.68 -3.62 20.96
C SER A 555 -7.06 -3.91 20.35
N VAL A 556 -7.87 -2.86 20.20
CA VAL A 556 -9.20 -2.88 19.53
C VAL A 556 -9.09 -3.12 18.01
N SER A 557 -7.85 -3.19 17.51
CA SER A 557 -7.49 -3.22 16.09
C SER A 557 -7.21 -4.63 15.54
N ASN A 558 -7.46 -5.72 16.28
CA ASN A 558 -7.24 -7.09 15.80
C ASN A 558 -8.48 -7.61 15.07
N TYR A 559 -8.74 -7.11 13.87
CA TYR A 559 -9.79 -7.60 12.99
C TYR A 559 -9.28 -7.78 11.56
N ALA A 560 -10.05 -8.47 10.72
CA ALA A 560 -9.81 -8.56 9.28
C ALA A 560 -10.99 -7.98 8.50
N THR A 561 -10.74 -7.31 7.39
CA THR A 561 -11.83 -6.90 6.47
C THR A 561 -12.05 -8.02 5.47
N CYS A 562 -13.30 -8.47 5.33
CA CYS A 562 -13.70 -9.56 4.44
C CYS A 562 -14.34 -9.00 3.18
N LEU A 563 -13.77 -9.36 2.04
CA LEU A 563 -14.18 -8.91 0.72
C LEU A 563 -14.58 -10.10 -0.15
N VAL A 564 -15.59 -9.90 -0.98
CA VAL A 564 -16.07 -10.88 -1.95
C VAL A 564 -15.92 -10.31 -3.35
N LEU A 565 -15.42 -11.15 -4.26
CA LEU A 565 -15.19 -10.88 -5.67
C LEU A 565 -15.86 -11.94 -6.51
N ARG A 566 -16.21 -11.65 -7.77
CA ARG A 566 -16.54 -12.72 -8.70
C ARG A 566 -15.27 -13.50 -9.05
N ALA A 567 -15.40 -14.82 -9.08
CA ALA A 567 -14.29 -15.73 -9.35
C ALA A 567 -13.71 -15.59 -10.77
N ASP A 568 -14.52 -15.12 -11.72
CA ASP A 568 -14.11 -14.81 -13.09
C ASP A 568 -13.52 -13.40 -13.28
N GLY A 569 -13.49 -12.59 -12.22
CA GLY A 569 -13.00 -11.21 -12.25
C GLY A 569 -13.92 -10.21 -12.95
N GLU A 570 -15.12 -10.62 -13.38
CA GLU A 570 -16.09 -9.70 -13.97
C GLU A 570 -16.73 -8.79 -12.92
N ARG A 571 -17.19 -7.62 -13.35
CA ARG A 571 -17.95 -6.68 -12.52
C ARG A 571 -19.44 -7.04 -12.49
N TRP A 572 -20.17 -6.51 -11.51
CA TRP A 572 -21.63 -6.66 -11.41
C TRP A 572 -22.30 -5.42 -10.82
N SER A 573 -23.61 -5.25 -11.08
CA SER A 573 -24.39 -4.04 -10.76
C SER A 573 -25.59 -4.29 -9.84
N PHE A 574 -25.50 -5.32 -9.01
CA PHE A 574 -26.50 -5.61 -7.98
C PHE A 574 -25.80 -6.02 -6.68
N LEU A 575 -26.48 -5.91 -5.54
CA LEU A 575 -25.95 -6.40 -4.29
C LEU A 575 -26.00 -7.94 -4.28
N ALA A 576 -24.84 -8.59 -4.37
CA ALA A 576 -24.71 -10.04 -4.34
C ALA A 576 -24.91 -10.57 -2.91
N ALA A 577 -24.38 -9.87 -1.91
CA ALA A 577 -24.47 -10.27 -0.52
C ALA A 577 -25.85 -9.95 0.08
N SER A 578 -26.72 -10.96 0.17
CA SER A 578 -27.99 -10.89 0.87
C SER A 578 -27.97 -11.85 2.05
N ARG A 579 -28.07 -11.34 3.29
CA ARG A 579 -28.01 -12.21 4.49
C ARG A 579 -29.09 -13.29 4.40
N GLN A 580 -28.67 -14.54 4.29
CA GLN A 580 -29.56 -15.68 4.41
C GLN A 580 -29.57 -16.14 5.87
N THR A 581 -30.71 -15.97 6.54
CA THR A 581 -30.90 -16.52 7.88
C THR A 581 -31.07 -18.03 7.78
N GLY A 582 -30.11 -18.80 8.29
CA GLY A 582 -30.29 -20.23 8.61
C GLY A 582 -29.41 -21.23 7.86
N ALA A 583 -28.53 -20.80 6.96
CA ALA A 583 -27.61 -21.72 6.30
C ALA A 583 -26.38 -21.99 7.20
N GLN A 584 -26.40 -23.09 7.96
CA GLN A 584 -25.20 -23.72 8.51
C GLN A 584 -24.66 -24.63 7.41
N LEU A 585 -23.59 -24.20 6.74
CA LEU A 585 -23.00 -24.94 5.63
C LEU A 585 -21.50 -25.09 5.88
N ALA A 586 -20.98 -26.27 5.62
CA ALA A 586 -19.55 -26.53 5.71
C ALA A 586 -18.78 -25.70 4.68
N VAL A 587 -17.64 -25.17 5.10
CA VAL A 587 -16.73 -24.40 4.25
C VAL A 587 -15.72 -25.38 3.64
N PRO A 588 -15.66 -25.55 2.31
CA PRO A 588 -14.66 -26.42 1.69
C PRO A 588 -13.26 -25.79 1.83
N ARG A 589 -12.35 -26.45 2.56
CA ARG A 589 -10.99 -25.95 2.79
C ARG A 589 -9.94 -27.05 2.80
N PRO A 590 -8.72 -26.78 2.29
CA PRO A 590 -7.58 -27.65 2.48
C PRO A 590 -7.35 -27.95 3.96
N VAL A 591 -7.26 -29.23 4.35
CA VAL A 591 -6.71 -29.56 5.67
C VAL A 591 -5.18 -29.50 5.63
N THR A 592 -4.58 -29.73 4.47
CA THR A 592 -3.14 -29.62 4.21
C THR A 592 -2.91 -29.05 2.81
N SER A 593 -2.21 -27.93 2.66
CA SER A 593 -1.97 -27.29 1.37
C SER A 593 -0.48 -27.13 1.05
N ARG A 594 -0.10 -27.40 -0.20
CA ARG A 594 1.26 -27.11 -0.69
C ARG A 594 1.60 -25.62 -0.70
N GLN A 595 0.59 -24.74 -0.65
CA GLN A 595 0.76 -23.28 -0.70
C GLN A 595 1.12 -22.66 0.66
N GLY A 596 1.05 -23.43 1.75
CA GLY A 596 1.36 -22.96 3.10
C GLY A 596 0.23 -23.18 4.10
N ARG A 597 0.53 -22.98 5.40
CA ARG A 597 -0.44 -23.19 6.50
C ARG A 597 -1.57 -22.16 6.50
N ASP A 598 -1.34 -20.98 5.96
CA ASP A 598 -2.30 -19.89 5.78
C ASP A 598 -3.41 -20.24 4.76
N HIS A 599 -3.22 -21.28 3.96
CA HIS A 599 -4.23 -21.82 3.04
C HIS A 599 -5.06 -22.95 3.65
N ASN A 600 -4.71 -23.41 4.85
CA ASN A 600 -5.40 -24.53 5.49
C ASN A 600 -6.65 -24.08 6.25
N ALA A 601 -7.44 -25.07 6.65
CA ALA A 601 -8.44 -24.96 7.69
C ALA A 601 -7.80 -24.55 9.03
N PRO A 602 -8.42 -23.68 9.85
CA PRO A 602 -7.77 -23.24 11.08
C PRO A 602 -7.81 -24.34 12.15
N ALA A 603 -6.79 -24.40 13.00
CA ALA A 603 -6.79 -25.27 14.18
C ALA A 603 -7.90 -24.86 15.17
N GLY A 604 -8.55 -25.85 15.78
CA GLY A 604 -9.73 -25.68 16.64
C GLY A 604 -11.06 -25.66 15.88
N TYR A 605 -11.04 -25.88 14.56
CA TYR A 605 -12.22 -26.17 13.74
C TYR A 605 -12.30 -27.65 13.42
N CYS A 606 -13.43 -28.06 12.85
CA CYS A 606 -13.80 -29.45 12.77
C CYS A 606 -14.16 -29.88 11.35
N VAL A 607 -13.83 -31.12 11.00
CA VAL A 607 -14.11 -31.74 9.71
C VAL A 607 -15.46 -32.43 9.81
N GLU A 608 -16.45 -31.98 9.05
CA GLU A 608 -17.83 -32.47 9.11
C GLU A 608 -17.90 -33.98 8.80
N LEU A 609 -17.30 -34.39 7.68
CA LEU A 609 -17.34 -35.75 7.18
C LEU A 609 -15.92 -36.23 6.86
N LYS A 610 -15.63 -37.49 7.20
CA LYS A 610 -14.39 -38.14 6.80
C LYS A 610 -14.31 -38.17 5.27
N GLN A 611 -13.25 -37.58 4.73
CA GLN A 611 -12.92 -37.64 3.31
C GLN A 611 -11.64 -38.46 3.14
N GLU A 612 -11.56 -39.20 2.05
CA GLU A 612 -10.26 -39.73 1.62
C GLU A 612 -9.42 -38.56 1.07
N PRO A 613 -8.09 -38.59 1.21
CA PRO A 613 -7.22 -37.64 0.54
C PRO A 613 -7.53 -37.62 -0.96
N ASP A 614 -7.91 -36.46 -1.51
CA ASP A 614 -8.20 -36.27 -2.93
C ASP A 614 -7.29 -35.16 -3.47
N GLY A 615 -6.24 -35.57 -4.18
CA GLY A 615 -5.24 -34.67 -4.75
C GLY A 615 -4.26 -34.08 -3.72
N ALA A 616 -3.54 -33.03 -4.16
CA ALA A 616 -2.42 -32.48 -3.39
C ALA A 616 -2.86 -31.70 -2.13
N ASP A 617 -4.03 -31.07 -2.15
CA ASP A 617 -4.43 -30.07 -1.13
C ASP A 617 -5.57 -30.53 -0.19
N ASN A 618 -6.05 -31.78 -0.27
CA ASN A 618 -7.03 -32.38 0.67
C ASN A 618 -8.16 -31.43 1.11
N VAL A 619 -9.00 -30.97 0.17
CA VAL A 619 -10.09 -30.02 0.45
C VAL A 619 -11.26 -30.75 1.12
N TRP A 620 -11.50 -30.47 2.40
CA TRP A 620 -12.52 -31.14 3.20
C TRP A 620 -13.60 -30.16 3.68
N PRO A 621 -14.82 -30.63 4.01
CA PRO A 621 -15.88 -29.79 4.56
C PRO A 621 -15.56 -29.43 6.02
N ILE A 622 -15.35 -28.14 6.28
CA ILE A 622 -14.98 -27.63 7.61
C ILE A 622 -16.16 -26.89 8.25
N VAL A 623 -16.42 -27.20 9.52
CA VAL A 623 -17.49 -26.64 10.35
C VAL A 623 -16.93 -26.15 11.69
N ARG A 624 -17.70 -25.31 12.38
CA ARG A 624 -17.46 -25.05 13.81
C ARG A 624 -17.72 -26.33 14.61
N CYS A 625 -16.91 -26.58 15.63
CA CYS A 625 -16.99 -27.80 16.43
C CYS A 625 -18.28 -27.93 17.27
N ASP A 626 -19.08 -26.87 17.38
CA ASP A 626 -20.41 -26.93 18.01
C ASP A 626 -21.44 -27.64 17.11
N ASN A 627 -21.11 -27.90 15.85
CA ASN A 627 -21.91 -28.72 14.94
C ASN A 627 -21.41 -30.17 14.95
N PRO A 628 -22.26 -31.15 14.62
CA PRO A 628 -21.84 -32.54 14.44
C PRO A 628 -20.71 -32.68 13.42
N HIS A 629 -19.62 -33.33 13.83
CA HIS A 629 -18.44 -33.47 12.98
C HIS A 629 -17.69 -34.79 13.25
N TRP A 630 -16.88 -35.21 12.29
CA TRP A 630 -16.07 -36.43 12.36
C TRP A 630 -14.76 -36.23 13.14
N ALA A 631 -14.09 -35.08 13.00
CA ALA A 631 -12.80 -34.84 13.64
C ALA A 631 -12.54 -33.36 13.99
N GLU A 632 -11.80 -33.08 15.06
CA GLU A 632 -11.24 -31.76 15.38
C GLU A 632 -9.82 -31.63 14.80
N ILE A 633 -9.51 -30.49 14.18
CA ILE A 633 -8.15 -30.13 13.76
C ILE A 633 -7.39 -29.61 14.97
N LEU A 634 -6.51 -30.43 15.54
CA LEU A 634 -5.70 -30.07 16.69
C LEU A 634 -4.53 -29.14 16.36
N GLY A 635 -4.14 -29.01 15.09
CA GLY A 635 -3.08 -28.09 14.67
C GLY A 635 -2.07 -28.70 13.71
N TYR A 636 -1.03 -27.91 13.44
CA TYR A 636 -0.10 -28.13 12.34
C TYR A 636 1.32 -28.32 12.87
N GLN A 637 1.89 -29.50 12.71
CA GLN A 637 3.21 -29.86 13.20
C GLN A 637 4.24 -29.78 12.06
N ILE A 638 5.27 -28.94 12.23
CA ILE A 638 6.38 -28.85 11.28
C ILE A 638 7.17 -30.18 11.31
N LEU A 639 7.45 -30.70 10.12
CA LEU A 639 8.27 -31.89 9.91
C LEU A 639 9.69 -31.49 9.52
N THR A 640 10.67 -32.28 9.95
CA THR A 640 12.09 -32.00 9.67
C THR A 640 12.44 -32.43 8.25
N TRP A 641 13.13 -31.59 7.48
CA TRP A 641 13.62 -31.93 6.14
C TRP A 641 15.12 -31.62 5.94
N PRO A 642 15.90 -32.54 5.35
CA PRO A 642 15.56 -33.94 5.10
C PRO A 642 15.32 -34.69 6.43
N PRO A 643 14.49 -35.76 6.44
CA PRO A 643 14.22 -36.48 7.67
C PRO A 643 15.53 -37.07 8.22
N PRO A 644 15.78 -37.01 9.54
CA PRO A 644 17.05 -37.43 10.12
C PRO A 644 17.38 -38.89 9.77
N GLY A 645 18.62 -39.16 9.35
CA GLY A 645 19.11 -40.50 9.01
C GLY A 645 19.73 -40.59 7.60
N PRO A 646 20.04 -41.82 7.13
CA PRO A 646 20.60 -42.02 5.79
C PRO A 646 19.61 -41.63 4.71
N GLN A 647 20.13 -41.21 3.56
CA GLN A 647 19.36 -40.85 2.36
C GLN A 647 18.63 -42.10 1.85
N LEU A 648 17.31 -41.98 1.71
CA LEU A 648 16.40 -43.05 1.30
C LEU A 648 15.85 -42.79 -0.11
N ASP A 649 15.34 -43.84 -0.75
CA ASP A 649 14.51 -43.70 -1.95
C ASP A 649 13.16 -43.00 -1.63
N GLY A 650 12.37 -42.71 -2.66
CA GLY A 650 11.12 -41.95 -2.51
C GLY A 650 10.07 -42.63 -1.62
N ASP A 651 9.99 -43.96 -1.63
CA ASP A 651 8.98 -44.72 -0.88
C ASP A 651 9.33 -44.86 0.59
N ALA A 652 10.61 -45.14 0.88
CA ALA A 652 11.09 -45.21 2.25
C ALA A 652 11.13 -43.81 2.90
N THR A 653 11.38 -42.74 2.12
CA THR A 653 11.26 -41.35 2.60
C THR A 653 9.83 -41.02 3.02
N ARG A 654 8.82 -41.38 2.21
CA ARG A 654 7.40 -41.18 2.53
C ARG A 654 6.98 -41.91 3.80
N THR A 655 7.41 -43.17 3.97
CA THR A 655 7.14 -43.95 5.18
C THR A 655 7.74 -43.28 6.42
N ARG A 656 9.00 -42.82 6.34
CA ARG A 656 9.67 -42.14 7.45
C ARG A 656 8.98 -40.84 7.86
N LEU A 657 8.57 -40.02 6.89
CA LEU A 657 7.81 -38.79 7.14
C LEU A 657 6.46 -39.08 7.80
N ALA A 658 5.75 -40.12 7.35
CA ALA A 658 4.48 -40.52 7.96
C ALA A 658 4.64 -40.95 9.44
N GLU A 659 5.72 -41.64 9.78
CA GLU A 659 6.03 -41.98 11.17
C GLU A 659 6.41 -40.75 12.00
N GLU A 660 7.19 -39.82 11.44
CA GLU A 660 7.54 -38.56 12.11
C GLU A 660 6.29 -37.72 12.39
N ALA A 661 5.41 -37.59 11.41
CA ALA A 661 4.12 -36.93 11.55
C ALA A 661 3.25 -37.58 12.63
N ALA A 662 3.16 -38.92 12.65
CA ALA A 662 2.42 -39.65 13.68
C ALA A 662 2.98 -39.37 15.08
N ARG A 663 4.32 -39.40 15.25
CA ARG A 663 4.97 -39.06 16.52
C ARG A 663 4.72 -37.61 16.92
N ALA A 664 4.76 -36.66 15.98
CA ALA A 664 4.50 -35.25 16.24
C ALA A 664 3.05 -35.02 16.69
N CYS A 665 2.08 -35.59 15.99
CA CYS A 665 0.67 -35.49 16.36
C CYS A 665 0.35 -36.15 17.72
N GLN A 666 1.01 -37.26 18.07
CA GLN A 666 0.87 -37.87 19.39
C GLN A 666 1.44 -36.99 20.52
N ARG A 667 2.56 -36.29 20.28
CA ARG A 667 3.08 -35.31 21.23
C ARG A 667 2.09 -34.16 21.44
N LEU A 668 1.54 -33.63 20.36
CA LEU A 668 0.52 -32.57 20.41
C LEU A 668 -0.73 -33.04 21.17
N ALA A 669 -1.22 -34.25 20.87
CA ALA A 669 -2.36 -34.84 21.58
C ALA A 669 -2.13 -34.94 23.09
N SER A 670 -0.91 -35.32 23.49
CA SER A 670 -0.52 -35.41 24.91
C SER A 670 -0.45 -34.04 25.57
N GLN A 671 0.09 -33.03 24.87
CA GLN A 671 0.14 -31.64 25.35
C GLN A 671 -1.26 -31.05 25.53
N LEU A 672 -2.18 -31.34 24.60
CA LEU A 672 -3.57 -30.91 24.63
C LEU A 672 -4.47 -31.80 25.51
N GLN A 673 -3.92 -32.82 26.16
CA GLN A 673 -4.65 -33.75 27.04
C GLN A 673 -5.87 -34.42 26.37
N VAL A 674 -5.75 -34.76 25.08
CA VAL A 674 -6.83 -35.39 24.30
C VAL A 674 -7.25 -36.71 24.96
N PRO A 675 -8.55 -36.95 25.25
CA PRO A 675 -9.03 -38.14 25.93
C PRO A 675 -8.75 -39.43 25.15
N GLY A 676 -8.52 -40.53 25.87
CA GLY A 676 -8.21 -41.84 25.29
C GLY A 676 -9.34 -42.48 24.46
N THR A 677 -10.54 -41.89 24.43
CA THR A 677 -11.65 -42.26 23.54
C THR A 677 -11.45 -41.77 22.10
N PHE A 678 -10.53 -40.82 21.90
CA PHE A 678 -10.15 -40.30 20.59
C PHE A 678 -8.86 -40.96 20.09
N ALA A 679 -8.75 -41.05 18.77
CA ALA A 679 -7.51 -41.34 18.07
C ALA A 679 -7.03 -40.05 17.39
N VAL A 680 -5.72 -39.81 17.44
CA VAL A 680 -5.09 -38.68 16.76
C VAL A 680 -4.26 -39.20 15.60
N THR A 681 -4.57 -38.74 14.40
CA THR A 681 -3.93 -39.19 13.16
C THR A 681 -3.40 -38.00 12.36
N PRO A 682 -2.22 -38.11 11.72
CA PRO A 682 -1.77 -37.12 10.77
C PRO A 682 -2.53 -37.27 9.45
N VAL A 683 -3.00 -36.16 8.88
CA VAL A 683 -3.49 -36.12 7.50
C VAL A 683 -2.28 -36.13 6.57
N ARG A 684 -2.19 -37.14 5.72
CA ARG A 684 -1.10 -37.30 4.74
C ARG A 684 -1.37 -36.46 3.50
N SER A 685 -0.30 -35.98 2.88
CA SER A 685 -0.39 -35.25 1.61
C SER A 685 0.61 -35.81 0.60
N ASP A 686 0.23 -35.86 -0.67
CA ASP A 686 1.05 -36.45 -1.73
C ASP A 686 2.31 -35.63 -2.05
N TRP A 687 2.30 -34.34 -1.75
CA TRP A 687 3.46 -33.45 -1.94
C TRP A 687 4.59 -33.69 -0.93
N TRP A 688 4.41 -34.53 0.10
CA TRP A 688 5.49 -34.89 1.03
C TRP A 688 6.66 -35.63 0.34
N SER A 689 6.48 -36.13 -0.89
CA SER A 689 7.56 -36.72 -1.70
C SER A 689 8.32 -35.75 -2.60
N GLU A 690 7.89 -34.49 -2.72
CA GLU A 690 8.52 -33.52 -3.61
C GLU A 690 9.66 -32.78 -2.89
N GLN A 691 10.82 -32.64 -3.54
CA GLN A 691 11.98 -31.89 -3.01
C GLN A 691 11.74 -30.37 -3.00
N SER A 692 10.65 -29.88 -2.41
CA SER A 692 10.43 -28.45 -2.23
C SER A 692 11.24 -27.95 -1.02
N ARG A 693 11.79 -26.74 -1.13
CA ARG A 693 12.62 -26.09 -0.08
C ARG A 693 11.78 -25.43 1.04
N GLU A 694 10.47 -25.65 1.04
CA GLU A 694 9.54 -25.04 2.00
C GLU A 694 9.32 -25.97 3.21
N ARG A 695 8.91 -25.40 4.34
CA ARG A 695 8.70 -26.13 5.59
C ARG A 695 7.58 -27.15 5.40
N MET A 696 7.89 -28.44 5.39
CA MET A 696 6.87 -29.49 5.40
C MET A 696 6.17 -29.54 6.76
N TYR A 697 4.90 -29.93 6.75
CA TYR A 697 4.10 -30.01 7.96
C TYR A 697 3.00 -31.08 7.85
N ALA A 698 2.48 -31.53 9.00
CA ALA A 698 1.35 -32.44 9.10
C ALA A 698 0.20 -31.79 9.88
N ALA A 699 -1.02 -31.92 9.36
CA ALA A 699 -2.22 -31.58 10.11
C ALA A 699 -2.59 -32.74 11.03
N CYS A 700 -2.76 -32.47 12.32
CA CYS A 700 -3.15 -33.45 13.31
C CYS A 700 -4.64 -33.37 13.57
N VAL A 701 -5.38 -34.45 13.32
CA VAL A 701 -6.83 -34.50 13.53
C VAL A 701 -7.18 -35.50 14.63
N ALA A 702 -8.08 -35.12 15.54
CA ALA A 702 -8.64 -35.97 16.58
C ALA A 702 -10.03 -36.43 16.18
N HIS A 703 -10.25 -37.74 16.09
CA HIS A 703 -11.55 -38.33 15.81
C HIS A 703 -11.86 -39.43 16.80
N ARG A 704 -13.14 -39.74 17.03
CA ARG A 704 -13.50 -40.87 17.89
C ARG A 704 -12.96 -42.18 17.34
N LYS A 705 -12.58 -43.10 18.23
CA LYS A 705 -12.07 -44.43 17.84
C LYS A 705 -13.12 -45.30 17.14
N ASP A 706 -14.39 -45.04 17.39
CA ASP A 706 -15.52 -45.70 16.71
C ASP A 706 -15.94 -44.99 15.40
N HIS A 707 -15.23 -43.92 15.02
CA HIS A 707 -15.47 -43.08 13.84
C HIS A 707 -16.87 -42.44 13.77
N GLN A 708 -17.64 -42.46 14.86
CA GLN A 708 -18.92 -41.77 14.93
C GLN A 708 -18.71 -40.25 15.04
N PRO A 709 -19.63 -39.43 14.49
CA PRO A 709 -19.62 -38.00 14.73
C PRO A 709 -19.74 -37.65 16.22
N PHE A 710 -19.30 -36.45 16.58
CA PHE A 710 -19.48 -35.88 17.90
C PHE A 710 -19.68 -34.36 17.83
N ASP A 711 -20.18 -33.79 18.93
CA ASP A 711 -20.37 -32.36 19.11
C ASP A 711 -19.40 -31.85 20.18
N GLY A 712 -18.96 -30.60 20.05
CA GLY A 712 -17.97 -29.99 20.94
C GLY A 712 -16.53 -30.36 20.59
N ARG A 713 -15.57 -29.90 21.39
CA ARG A 713 -14.15 -30.15 21.13
C ARG A 713 -13.71 -31.50 21.70
N ALA A 714 -12.72 -32.11 21.06
CA ALA A 714 -12.05 -33.30 21.56
C ALA A 714 -11.14 -32.99 22.76
N ARG A 715 -10.75 -31.73 22.98
CA ARG A 715 -9.87 -31.27 24.08
C ARG A 715 -10.60 -30.44 25.13
#